data_AF-A0A3S0RAH1-F1
#
_entry.id   AF-A0A3S0RAH1-F1
#
_cell.length_a   1.000
_cell.length_b   1.000
_cell.length_c   1.000
_cell.angle_alpha   90.00
_cell.angle_beta   90.00
_cell.angle_gamma   90.00
#
_symmetry.space_group_name_H-M   'P 1'
#
loop_
_entity.id
_entity.type
_entity.pdbx_description
1 polymer ?
#
loop_
_entity_poly.entity_id
_entity_poly.type
_entity_poly.pdbx_seq_one_letter_code
_entity_poly.pdbx_strand_id
1 'polypeptide(L)'
;MRKLFFVLCSVLMLSNIAKAQKVENGVLISWDDAQGVITIPDNVTEIAANCFYQEGEPDDEGWGTSDPISNTNIKGVNLNNVTKIGKNAFRGCTGITSIQAPKVQTVGENAFYGCDALTEINLPVVVTLEKDAFSYCTAATSITLGNTLTDVNGNPFKKCDMVQSLTMPEGGAIFHTVSDALLRKADAKLVAFAGGKNELSLDAETCKIVGEQAFQSNALLKKVTLPGVTVVGNNAFNMCTSLTEIYLPRLVRINDDSFLTFNGVASLSIIDIHLSENFETFGHSLADKEQTTIYVANATIQEKLQKEYKKCKIVVGEPGAKNKYKVTYSWTPNNGGAMEAWTTGNMDVQSGEEIYEGTMVRIKATPRGGYKIDHWTVNGETLTEELPSEGTTGQIYTIDALQGNVDVTVTFAELPEGYVVFFKSMQPDYGTVTCKTQDGKDVKSAGVVPIGSVLTFTATAKDGFHVTEWYREVTAPDNSSSFVLIEGQYGKETYTCDAYDMMDIRVDFERNAGTNVVKFNSLNEYGTLTATANGNDISTGAAVATGSKLVFTAHPLEGYKVDSWLNNNELVVGLTANEYVIESLNTDVKISLICSKDESAGDEHKPVVNDGHLVKWQPVGEAVVGDTITAIDARAFEGANEMTKVTIGKNVETIGELPFLYCIRLTDITVHAENKHFCDVDGVVYNKEKTEIVAYPSGRETQEYTLLQTTQTVRPGAFAANFNLKDVKVPTTEMPIASEAGALYSADKKTLLFQPITVGEELKVKEGVETIGRLAICFSPVFKKIFLPASLTKIESLGMAYNMMLSQFAWQEGVTPALETIGDNAFERDMSLLQLPHIASLKHIGSNAFLNVLLMEEAHIPAGCTLSSDAFTHCVALQNVYAYAMQPQTITDDTFKDIENITTATLHVPEGTAELYKAAAGWRRFTLIAEDIASGISSTTADGNIRVTRVDGGYLVEGVDNGEHYAVYTVTGACLAKGNVNGNSIFVPVQRTAGPLLLRVGTKTVKMW
;
A
#
# COMPACT_ATOMS: atom_id res chain seq x y z
N MET A 1 45.86 -25.05 -52.86
CA MET A 1 45.18 -23.76 -53.14
C MET A 1 44.42 -23.30 -51.90
N ARG A 2 45.18 -22.85 -50.90
CA ARG A 2 44.76 -22.51 -49.53
C ARG A 2 44.51 -20.99 -49.35
N LYS A 3 44.23 -20.28 -50.45
CA LYS A 3 44.05 -18.81 -50.47
C LYS A 3 42.72 -18.33 -51.08
N LEU A 4 41.79 -19.23 -51.40
CA LEU A 4 40.44 -18.85 -51.87
C LEU A 4 39.31 -19.25 -50.91
N PHE A 5 39.60 -20.00 -49.84
CA PHE A 5 38.62 -20.34 -48.80
C PHE A 5 38.67 -19.38 -47.59
N PHE A 6 39.68 -18.52 -47.51
CA PHE A 6 39.83 -17.55 -46.42
C PHE A 6 39.21 -16.17 -46.70
N VAL A 7 38.72 -15.93 -47.93
CA VAL A 7 38.02 -14.68 -48.29
C VAL A 7 36.49 -14.84 -48.24
N LEU A 8 35.98 -16.08 -48.23
CA LEU A 8 34.55 -16.35 -48.05
C LEU A 8 34.15 -16.50 -46.56
N CYS A 9 35.11 -16.70 -45.66
CA CYS A 9 34.90 -16.64 -44.21
C CYS A 9 35.11 -15.24 -43.60
N SER A 10 35.46 -14.24 -44.41
CA SER A 10 35.62 -12.83 -43.98
C SER A 10 34.50 -11.90 -44.46
N VAL A 11 33.41 -12.46 -45.02
CA VAL A 11 32.13 -11.75 -45.27
C VAL A 11 30.99 -12.29 -44.38
N LEU A 12 31.30 -13.23 -43.48
CA LEU A 12 30.37 -13.79 -42.48
C LEU A 12 30.58 -13.25 -41.05
N MET A 13 31.36 -12.18 -40.91
CA MET A 13 31.60 -11.46 -39.66
C MET A 13 31.49 -9.97 -39.97
N LEU A 14 30.25 -9.47 -40.11
CA LEU A 14 29.83 -8.05 -40.01
C LEU A 14 28.35 -7.95 -40.43
N SER A 15 27.48 -8.61 -39.69
CA SER A 15 26.14 -8.10 -39.46
C SER A 15 25.95 -8.12 -37.95
N ASN A 16 26.36 -7.03 -37.29
CA ASN A 16 25.68 -6.59 -36.07
C ASN A 16 24.22 -6.41 -36.48
N ILE A 17 23.41 -7.46 -36.38
CA ILE A 17 21.97 -7.30 -36.34
C ILE A 17 21.74 -6.71 -34.95
N ALA A 18 21.79 -5.38 -34.86
CA ALA A 18 21.13 -4.67 -33.77
C ALA A 18 19.73 -5.27 -33.68
N LYS A 19 19.32 -5.72 -32.49
CA LYS A 19 17.97 -6.27 -32.30
C LYS A 19 17.01 -5.08 -32.39
N ALA A 20 16.60 -4.77 -33.62
CA ALA A 20 15.87 -3.57 -33.93
C ALA A 20 14.51 -3.54 -33.23
N GLN A 21 14.13 -2.36 -32.75
CA GLN A 21 12.77 -2.04 -32.31
C GLN A 21 11.72 -2.64 -33.26
N LYS A 22 10.72 -3.34 -32.72
CA LYS A 22 9.62 -3.92 -33.48
C LYS A 22 8.42 -2.99 -33.43
N VAL A 23 8.12 -2.32 -34.54
CA VAL A 23 6.98 -1.40 -34.65
C VAL A 23 5.99 -1.92 -35.70
N GLU A 24 4.73 -2.06 -35.31
CA GLU A 24 3.64 -2.50 -36.19
C GLU A 24 2.49 -1.49 -36.12
N ASN A 25 2.10 -0.91 -37.27
CA ASN A 25 0.98 0.04 -37.37
C ASN A 25 1.04 1.23 -36.38
N GLY A 26 2.24 1.72 -36.06
CA GLY A 26 2.43 2.80 -35.09
C GLY A 26 2.43 2.35 -33.62
N VAL A 27 2.42 1.05 -33.36
CA VAL A 27 2.56 0.45 -32.02
C VAL A 27 3.98 -0.09 -31.85
N LEU A 28 4.67 0.30 -30.79
CA LEU A 28 5.94 -0.34 -30.39
C LEU A 28 5.60 -1.64 -29.66
N ILE A 29 5.94 -2.77 -30.30
CA ILE A 29 5.65 -4.12 -29.80
C ILE A 29 6.73 -4.61 -28.85
N SER A 30 8.00 -4.42 -29.21
CA SER A 30 9.15 -4.77 -28.37
C SER A 30 10.40 -3.99 -28.75
N TRP A 31 11.34 -3.87 -27.81
CA TRP A 31 12.65 -3.28 -28.05
C TRP A 31 13.70 -3.91 -27.11
N ASP A 32 14.20 -5.08 -27.50
CA ASP A 32 15.07 -5.94 -26.69
C ASP A 32 16.39 -5.29 -26.25
N ASP A 33 16.99 -4.41 -27.06
CA ASP A 33 18.30 -3.79 -26.80
C ASP A 33 18.23 -2.36 -26.24
N ALA A 34 17.02 -1.90 -25.88
CA ALA A 34 16.79 -0.61 -25.26
C ALA A 34 17.56 -0.47 -23.95
N GLN A 35 18.38 0.56 -23.84
CA GLN A 35 19.21 0.86 -22.67
C GLN A 35 19.51 2.36 -22.58
N GLY A 36 19.80 2.86 -21.39
CA GLY A 36 20.03 4.29 -21.17
C GLY A 36 18.75 5.12 -21.37
N VAL A 37 18.90 6.39 -21.76
CA VAL A 37 17.75 7.24 -22.08
C VAL A 37 17.27 6.95 -23.50
N ILE A 38 16.05 6.46 -23.65
CA ILE A 38 15.46 6.11 -24.95
C ILE A 38 14.48 7.18 -25.41
N THR A 39 14.44 7.43 -26.73
CA THR A 39 13.42 8.26 -27.37
C THR A 39 12.55 7.38 -28.23
N ILE A 40 11.24 7.37 -27.96
CA ILE A 40 10.28 6.61 -28.75
C ILE A 40 10.17 7.26 -30.15
N PRO A 41 10.23 6.48 -31.25
CA PRO A 41 10.19 7.02 -32.61
C PRO A 41 8.93 7.86 -32.88
N ASP A 42 9.06 8.91 -33.69
CA ASP A 42 7.96 9.85 -33.98
C ASP A 42 6.72 9.20 -34.59
N ASN A 43 6.89 8.07 -35.29
CA ASN A 43 5.81 7.33 -35.91
C ASN A 43 5.08 6.35 -34.96
N VAL A 44 5.50 6.28 -33.70
CA VAL A 44 4.86 5.44 -32.67
C VAL A 44 3.89 6.29 -31.86
N THR A 45 2.64 5.84 -31.79
CA THR A 45 1.56 6.46 -31.01
C THR A 45 1.12 5.59 -29.83
N GLU A 46 1.51 4.32 -29.79
CA GLU A 46 1.15 3.39 -28.71
C GLU A 46 2.34 2.50 -28.32
N ILE A 47 2.49 2.23 -27.03
CA ILE A 47 3.38 1.18 -26.51
C ILE A 47 2.52 -0.05 -26.21
N ALA A 48 2.85 -1.20 -26.79
CA ALA A 48 2.11 -2.43 -26.58
C ALA A 48 2.16 -2.88 -25.11
N ALA A 49 1.21 -3.74 -24.74
CA ALA A 49 1.32 -4.47 -23.49
C ALA A 49 2.62 -5.31 -23.46
N ASN A 50 3.24 -5.44 -22.29
CA ASN A 50 4.44 -6.26 -22.09
C ASN A 50 5.65 -5.82 -22.99
N CYS A 51 5.68 -4.59 -23.53
CA CYS A 51 6.72 -4.17 -24.48
C CYS A 51 8.16 -4.27 -23.96
N PHE A 52 8.37 -3.99 -22.67
CA PHE A 52 9.66 -4.08 -21.97
C PHE A 52 9.62 -5.06 -20.79
N TYR A 53 8.64 -5.96 -20.79
CA TYR A 53 8.38 -6.90 -19.72
C TYR A 53 7.91 -8.23 -20.30
N GLN A 54 8.54 -9.34 -19.93
CA GLN A 54 8.13 -10.68 -20.30
C GLN A 54 7.52 -11.37 -19.08
N GLU A 55 6.30 -11.88 -19.23
CA GLU A 55 5.69 -12.75 -18.23
C GLU A 55 6.47 -14.07 -18.13
N GLY A 56 6.48 -14.65 -16.94
CA GLY A 56 6.98 -16.00 -16.76
C GLY A 56 6.21 -16.99 -17.62
N GLU A 57 6.91 -17.76 -18.44
CA GLU A 57 6.29 -18.88 -19.15
C GLU A 57 5.98 -20.01 -18.16
N PRO A 58 4.80 -20.65 -18.23
CA PRO A 58 4.51 -21.86 -17.48
C PRO A 58 5.63 -22.88 -17.71
N ASP A 59 6.15 -23.47 -16.64
CA ASP A 59 7.07 -24.58 -16.80
C ASP A 59 6.38 -25.75 -17.53
N ASP A 60 7.16 -26.58 -18.22
CA ASP A 60 6.66 -27.73 -18.98
C ASP A 60 5.90 -28.74 -18.09
N GLU A 61 6.02 -28.61 -16.76
CA GLU A 61 5.39 -29.47 -15.76
C GLU A 61 4.10 -28.88 -15.16
N GLY A 62 3.76 -27.62 -15.46
CA GLY A 62 2.53 -26.95 -15.03
C GLY A 62 2.47 -26.57 -13.55
N TRP A 63 3.60 -26.51 -12.85
CA TRP A 63 3.69 -26.25 -11.40
C TRP A 63 4.30 -24.88 -11.06
N GLY A 64 4.76 -24.12 -12.04
CA GLY A 64 5.29 -22.78 -11.85
C GLY A 64 5.32 -21.98 -13.14
N THR A 65 5.62 -20.70 -13.03
CA THR A 65 6.06 -19.88 -14.17
C THR A 65 7.54 -19.59 -13.99
N SER A 66 8.32 -19.53 -15.06
CA SER A 66 9.65 -18.93 -15.01
C SER A 66 9.60 -17.50 -14.44
N ASP A 67 10.73 -16.99 -13.96
CA ASP A 67 10.74 -15.63 -13.43
C ASP A 67 10.41 -14.61 -14.54
N PRO A 68 9.52 -13.65 -14.29
CA PRO A 68 9.25 -12.60 -15.25
C PRO A 68 10.51 -11.75 -15.46
N ILE A 69 10.73 -11.30 -16.70
CA ILE A 69 11.93 -10.57 -17.08
C ILE A 69 11.56 -9.13 -17.46
N SER A 70 12.10 -8.15 -16.74
CA SER A 70 11.92 -6.72 -17.03
C SER A 70 13.20 -6.10 -17.59
N ASN A 71 13.07 -5.09 -18.47
CA ASN A 71 14.22 -4.34 -18.95
C ASN A 71 14.67 -3.27 -17.93
N THR A 72 15.63 -3.62 -17.09
CA THR A 72 16.20 -2.74 -16.05
C THR A 72 17.33 -1.80 -16.55
N ASN A 73 17.70 -1.90 -17.84
CA ASN A 73 18.77 -1.10 -18.43
C ASN A 73 18.31 0.28 -18.92
N ILE A 74 16.99 0.49 -19.07
CA ILE A 74 16.43 1.79 -19.47
C ILE A 74 16.55 2.76 -18.30
N LYS A 75 17.08 3.95 -18.54
CA LYS A 75 17.30 5.01 -17.53
C LYS A 75 16.35 6.19 -17.65
N GLY A 76 15.74 6.41 -18.81
CA GLY A 76 14.71 7.42 -19.02
C GLY A 76 13.98 7.21 -20.33
N VAL A 77 12.74 7.69 -20.44
CA VAL A 77 11.90 7.45 -21.63
C VAL A 77 11.28 8.75 -22.12
N ASN A 78 11.52 9.09 -23.38
CA ASN A 78 10.83 10.20 -24.05
C ASN A 78 9.69 9.69 -24.96
N LEU A 79 8.45 9.99 -24.60
CA LEU A 79 7.19 9.50 -25.18
C LEU A 79 6.52 10.53 -26.12
N ASN A 80 7.31 11.37 -26.82
CA ASN A 80 6.89 12.51 -27.66
C ASN A 80 5.49 12.44 -28.31
N ASN A 81 5.19 11.38 -29.07
CA ASN A 81 3.93 11.21 -29.82
C ASN A 81 3.03 10.09 -29.29
N VAL A 82 3.42 9.43 -28.19
CA VAL A 82 2.66 8.32 -27.62
C VAL A 82 1.44 8.86 -26.89
N THR A 83 0.27 8.34 -27.23
CA THR A 83 -1.01 8.65 -26.59
C THR A 83 -1.47 7.52 -25.66
N LYS A 84 -1.00 6.29 -25.86
CA LYS A 84 -1.42 5.11 -25.07
C LYS A 84 -0.23 4.24 -24.67
N ILE A 85 -0.21 3.82 -23.41
CA ILE A 85 0.76 2.88 -22.86
C ILE A 85 0.01 1.63 -22.39
N GLY A 86 0.39 0.47 -22.93
CA GLY A 86 -0.26 -0.81 -22.66
C GLY A 86 0.00 -1.37 -21.26
N LYS A 87 -0.77 -2.41 -20.92
CA LYS A 87 -0.63 -3.16 -19.67
C LYS A 87 0.79 -3.68 -19.48
N ASN A 88 1.33 -3.54 -18.28
CA ASN A 88 2.70 -3.94 -17.91
C ASN A 88 3.83 -3.38 -18.81
N ALA A 89 3.59 -2.39 -19.67
CA ALA A 89 4.54 -2.01 -20.74
C ALA A 89 5.98 -1.77 -20.24
N PHE A 90 6.13 -1.16 -19.07
CA PHE A 90 7.38 -0.89 -18.37
C PHE A 90 7.43 -1.54 -16.97
N ARG A 91 6.64 -2.60 -16.72
CA ARG A 91 6.61 -3.27 -15.42
C ARG A 91 8.00 -3.76 -15.02
N GLY A 92 8.42 -3.44 -13.80
CA GLY A 92 9.70 -3.80 -13.21
C GLY A 92 10.91 -3.17 -13.89
N CYS A 93 10.73 -2.13 -14.71
CA CYS A 93 11.84 -1.39 -15.31
C CYS A 93 12.49 -0.45 -14.27
N THR A 94 13.12 -1.03 -13.26
CA THR A 94 13.72 -0.36 -12.08
C THR A 94 14.81 0.65 -12.41
N GLY A 95 15.32 0.65 -13.65
CA GLY A 95 16.29 1.65 -14.09
C GLY A 95 15.68 3.01 -14.42
N ILE A 96 14.38 3.11 -14.70
CA ILE A 96 13.75 4.33 -15.25
C ILE A 96 13.71 5.42 -14.16
N THR A 97 14.48 6.49 -14.37
CA THR A 97 14.53 7.64 -13.44
C THR A 97 13.57 8.76 -13.84
N SER A 98 13.27 8.91 -15.14
CA SER A 98 12.39 9.96 -15.65
C SER A 98 11.61 9.55 -16.90
N ILE A 99 10.41 10.11 -17.03
CA ILE A 99 9.56 9.99 -18.22
C ILE A 99 9.17 11.38 -18.73
N GLN A 100 9.16 11.57 -20.05
CA GLN A 100 8.61 12.76 -20.70
C GLN A 100 7.38 12.35 -21.49
N ALA A 101 6.18 12.65 -20.97
CA ALA A 101 4.90 12.12 -21.46
C ALA A 101 3.89 13.23 -21.85
N PRO A 102 4.23 14.14 -22.79
CA PRO A 102 3.42 15.34 -23.04
C PRO A 102 2.06 15.07 -23.69
N LYS A 103 1.86 13.89 -24.30
CA LYS A 103 0.66 13.54 -25.06
C LYS A 103 -0.04 12.26 -24.57
N VAL A 104 0.46 11.65 -23.50
CA VAL A 104 -0.08 10.38 -23.00
C VAL A 104 -1.46 10.63 -22.40
N GLN A 105 -2.46 9.96 -22.95
CA GLN A 105 -3.87 10.03 -22.53
C GLN A 105 -4.28 8.80 -21.72
N THR A 106 -3.72 7.62 -22.02
CA THR A 106 -4.05 6.37 -21.34
C THR A 106 -2.81 5.67 -20.83
N VAL A 107 -2.80 5.36 -19.54
CA VAL A 107 -1.76 4.52 -18.90
C VAL A 107 -2.41 3.24 -18.40
N GLY A 108 -2.03 2.12 -19.02
CA GLY A 108 -2.61 0.80 -18.76
C GLY A 108 -2.26 0.21 -17.39
N GLU A 109 -2.95 -0.87 -17.04
CA GLU A 109 -2.79 -1.58 -15.78
C GLU A 109 -1.32 -1.97 -15.56
N ASN A 110 -0.78 -1.72 -14.37
CA ASN A 110 0.62 -2.02 -14.03
C ASN A 110 1.68 -1.45 -15.00
N ALA A 111 1.35 -0.47 -15.85
CA ALA A 111 2.24 -0.02 -16.93
C ALA A 111 3.63 0.39 -16.45
N PHE A 112 3.75 1.02 -15.29
CA PHE A 112 5.00 1.40 -14.62
C PHE A 112 5.10 0.77 -13.23
N TYR A 113 4.43 -0.37 -12.99
CA TYR A 113 4.51 -1.07 -11.72
C TYR A 113 5.97 -1.42 -11.39
N GLY A 114 6.46 -1.00 -10.22
CA GLY A 114 7.83 -1.30 -9.79
C GLY A 114 8.92 -0.55 -10.55
N CYS A 115 8.59 0.58 -11.21
CA CYS A 115 9.60 1.56 -11.65
C CYS A 115 10.09 2.36 -10.44
N ASP A 116 10.75 1.68 -9.51
CA ASP A 116 11.13 2.18 -8.18
C ASP A 116 12.07 3.39 -8.19
N ALA A 117 12.89 3.56 -9.24
CA ALA A 117 13.77 4.72 -9.43
C ALA A 117 13.09 5.96 -10.04
N LEU A 118 11.82 5.88 -10.46
CA LEU A 118 11.12 6.98 -11.12
C LEU A 118 10.83 8.11 -10.12
N THR A 119 11.40 9.30 -10.34
CA THR A 119 11.37 10.38 -9.34
C THR A 119 10.19 11.35 -9.48
N GLU A 120 9.62 11.46 -10.68
CA GLU A 120 8.52 12.37 -11.00
C GLU A 120 7.55 11.73 -12.00
N ILE A 121 6.25 11.94 -11.80
CA ILE A 121 5.19 11.54 -12.72
C ILE A 121 4.45 12.79 -13.19
N ASN A 122 4.62 13.16 -14.45
CA ASN A 122 3.96 14.33 -15.05
C ASN A 122 3.18 13.93 -16.29
N LEU A 123 1.85 13.99 -16.20
CA LEU A 123 0.91 13.53 -17.22
C LEU A 123 -0.14 14.63 -17.51
N PRO A 124 0.23 15.68 -18.28
CA PRO A 124 -0.56 16.91 -18.39
C PRO A 124 -1.88 16.77 -19.16
N VAL A 125 -2.06 15.69 -19.93
CA VAL A 125 -3.25 15.45 -20.76
C VAL A 125 -3.83 14.04 -20.55
N VAL A 126 -3.56 13.42 -19.40
CA VAL A 126 -4.07 12.09 -19.08
C VAL A 126 -5.58 12.10 -18.92
N VAL A 127 -6.22 11.10 -19.53
CA VAL A 127 -7.66 10.85 -19.51
C VAL A 127 -7.98 9.64 -18.63
N THR A 128 -7.15 8.60 -18.69
CA THR A 128 -7.36 7.33 -17.98
C THR A 128 -6.10 6.86 -17.27
N LEU A 129 -6.23 6.56 -15.97
CA LEU A 129 -5.24 5.86 -15.16
C LEU A 129 -5.81 4.53 -14.68
N GLU A 130 -5.24 3.43 -15.16
CA GLU A 130 -5.66 2.10 -14.76
C GLU A 130 -5.06 1.67 -13.41
N LYS A 131 -5.59 0.56 -12.90
CA LYS A 131 -5.17 -0.05 -11.63
C LYS A 131 -3.67 -0.29 -11.59
N ASP A 132 -3.07 0.10 -10.45
CA ASP A 132 -1.66 -0.11 -10.13
C ASP A 132 -0.67 0.45 -11.18
N ALA A 133 -1.12 1.37 -12.05
CA ALA A 133 -0.34 1.92 -13.16
C ALA A 133 1.04 2.45 -12.77
N PHE A 134 1.16 3.04 -11.57
CA PHE A 134 2.42 3.54 -11.00
C PHE A 134 2.68 2.95 -9.60
N SER A 135 2.12 1.78 -9.29
CA SER A 135 2.33 1.18 -7.97
C SER A 135 3.81 0.80 -7.80
N TYR A 136 4.34 0.94 -6.58
CA TYR A 136 5.75 0.69 -6.25
C TYR A 136 6.76 1.62 -6.98
N CYS A 137 6.33 2.79 -7.46
CA CYS A 137 7.24 3.87 -7.84
C CYS A 137 7.76 4.59 -6.58
N THR A 138 8.60 3.91 -5.80
CA THR A 138 8.97 4.32 -4.43
C THR A 138 9.80 5.59 -4.37
N ALA A 139 10.55 5.96 -5.42
CA ALA A 139 11.30 7.21 -5.48
C ALA A 139 10.48 8.42 -5.95
N ALA A 140 9.22 8.24 -6.35
CA ALA A 140 8.40 9.33 -6.87
C ALA A 140 8.15 10.35 -5.75
N THR A 141 8.50 11.62 -6.00
CA THR A 141 8.33 12.72 -5.04
C THR A 141 7.19 13.65 -5.39
N SER A 142 6.83 13.74 -6.67
CA SER A 142 5.74 14.56 -7.16
C SER A 142 4.95 13.86 -8.28
N ILE A 143 3.65 14.10 -8.26
CA ILE A 143 2.70 13.65 -9.27
C ILE A 143 1.89 14.86 -9.74
N THR A 144 1.92 15.12 -11.04
CA THR A 144 1.12 16.17 -11.68
C THR A 144 0.23 15.56 -12.76
N LEU A 145 -1.08 15.68 -12.57
CA LEU A 145 -2.11 15.16 -13.48
C LEU A 145 -2.78 16.30 -14.26
N GLY A 146 -3.22 16.01 -15.49
CA GLY A 146 -4.01 16.91 -16.30
C GLY A 146 -5.46 17.06 -15.84
N ASN A 147 -6.09 18.20 -16.16
CA ASN A 147 -7.52 18.43 -15.90
C ASN A 147 -8.46 17.68 -16.88
N THR A 148 -7.90 16.86 -17.76
CA THR A 148 -8.60 15.99 -18.72
C THR A 148 -8.92 14.61 -18.16
N LEU A 149 -8.48 14.30 -16.94
CA LEU A 149 -8.70 13.00 -16.30
C LEU A 149 -10.20 12.73 -16.11
N THR A 150 -10.69 11.62 -16.65
CA THR A 150 -12.08 11.19 -16.55
C THR A 150 -12.25 9.83 -15.91
N ASP A 151 -11.19 9.00 -15.87
CA ASP A 151 -11.25 7.65 -15.32
C ASP A 151 -10.02 7.29 -14.48
N VAL A 152 -10.26 6.70 -13.31
CA VAL A 152 -9.27 6.21 -12.35
C VAL A 152 -9.77 4.89 -11.78
N ASN A 153 -9.11 3.80 -12.14
CA ASN A 153 -9.48 2.47 -11.70
C ASN A 153 -8.61 2.03 -10.51
N GLY A 154 -9.18 2.00 -9.30
CA GLY A 154 -8.43 1.70 -8.08
C GLY A 154 -7.41 2.78 -7.75
N ASN A 155 -6.46 2.48 -6.85
CA ASN A 155 -5.38 3.42 -6.52
C ASN A 155 -4.15 3.15 -7.41
N PRO A 156 -3.81 4.02 -8.37
CA PRO A 156 -2.65 3.82 -9.24
C PRO A 156 -1.31 4.12 -8.54
N PHE A 157 -1.32 4.67 -7.32
CA PHE A 157 -0.15 5.20 -6.60
C PHE A 157 0.16 4.45 -5.29
N LYS A 158 -0.27 3.19 -5.17
CA LYS A 158 0.06 2.36 -4.00
C LYS A 158 1.56 2.18 -3.87
N LYS A 159 2.11 2.26 -2.66
CA LYS A 159 3.56 2.17 -2.38
C LYS A 159 4.42 3.25 -3.06
N CYS A 160 3.82 4.37 -3.48
CA CYS A 160 4.59 5.57 -3.84
C CYS A 160 5.01 6.33 -2.57
N ASP A 161 5.81 5.68 -1.72
CA ASP A 161 6.03 6.07 -0.32
C ASP A 161 6.76 7.42 -0.13
N MET A 162 7.30 8.03 -1.19
CA MET A 162 8.01 9.31 -1.13
C MET A 162 7.22 10.49 -1.69
N VAL A 163 5.99 10.30 -2.18
CA VAL A 163 5.23 11.37 -2.84
C VAL A 163 4.87 12.47 -1.83
N GLN A 164 5.39 13.66 -2.06
CA GLN A 164 5.11 14.83 -1.23
C GLN A 164 4.07 15.76 -1.85
N SER A 165 3.72 15.55 -3.13
CA SER A 165 2.74 16.38 -3.82
C SER A 165 1.99 15.61 -4.89
N LEU A 166 0.66 15.66 -4.84
CA LEU A 166 -0.25 15.17 -5.89
C LEU A 166 -1.16 16.32 -6.30
N THR A 167 -0.99 16.83 -7.52
CA THR A 167 -1.70 18.04 -7.99
C THR A 167 -2.35 17.87 -9.35
N MET A 168 -3.37 18.68 -9.58
CA MET A 168 -4.06 18.83 -10.86
C MET A 168 -4.43 20.31 -11.06
N PRO A 169 -4.35 20.86 -12.30
CA PRO A 169 -4.83 22.20 -12.60
C PRO A 169 -6.32 22.37 -12.30
N GLU A 170 -6.73 23.61 -12.01
CA GLU A 170 -8.15 23.94 -11.87
C GLU A 170 -8.94 23.64 -13.16
N GLY A 171 -10.26 23.46 -13.02
CA GLY A 171 -11.18 23.28 -14.14
C GLY A 171 -11.38 21.83 -14.60
N GLY A 172 -10.87 20.82 -13.88
CA GLY A 172 -11.14 19.41 -14.18
C GLY A 172 -12.63 19.07 -14.14
N ALA A 173 -13.15 18.31 -15.10
CA ALA A 173 -14.58 18.01 -15.18
C ALA A 173 -15.05 16.98 -14.15
N ILE A 174 -14.25 15.92 -13.95
CA ILE A 174 -14.63 14.75 -13.13
C ILE A 174 -13.84 14.67 -11.83
N PHE A 175 -12.53 14.92 -11.90
CA PHE A 175 -11.63 14.84 -10.76
C PHE A 175 -11.03 16.21 -10.39
N HIS A 176 -10.57 16.30 -9.16
CA HIS A 176 -9.75 17.39 -8.65
C HIS A 176 -8.88 16.88 -7.49
N THR A 177 -7.86 17.65 -7.13
CA THR A 177 -7.00 17.35 -5.97
C THR A 177 -7.26 18.35 -4.84
N VAL A 178 -7.41 17.88 -3.62
CA VAL A 178 -7.44 18.72 -2.40
C VAL A 178 -6.53 18.07 -1.36
N SER A 179 -5.58 18.83 -0.82
CA SER A 179 -4.59 18.33 0.16
C SER A 179 -3.91 17.01 -0.30
N ASP A 180 -3.45 16.97 -1.55
CA ASP A 180 -2.81 15.80 -2.17
C ASP A 180 -3.70 14.54 -2.29
N ALA A 181 -5.01 14.68 -2.05
CA ALA A 181 -6.01 13.65 -2.21
C ALA A 181 -6.75 13.81 -3.55
N LEU A 182 -6.85 12.74 -4.34
CA LEU A 182 -7.59 12.74 -5.60
C LEU A 182 -9.07 12.41 -5.35
N LEU A 183 -9.94 13.36 -5.69
CA LEU A 183 -11.36 13.34 -5.36
C LEU A 183 -12.22 13.36 -6.63
N ARG A 184 -13.20 12.44 -6.69
CA ARG A 184 -14.26 12.45 -7.69
C ARG A 184 -15.33 13.45 -7.31
N LYS A 185 -15.63 14.40 -8.21
CA LYS A 185 -16.55 15.52 -7.93
C LYS A 185 -18.00 15.09 -7.72
N ALA A 186 -18.47 14.09 -8.47
CA ALA A 186 -19.88 13.72 -8.51
C ALA A 186 -20.42 13.27 -7.14
N ASP A 187 -19.59 12.59 -6.34
CA ASP A 187 -19.97 11.98 -5.07
C ASP A 187 -19.01 12.30 -3.91
N ALA A 188 -18.09 13.25 -4.12
CA ALA A 188 -17.06 13.61 -3.14
C ALA A 188 -16.30 12.38 -2.61
N LYS A 189 -16.01 11.44 -3.50
CA LYS A 189 -15.30 10.20 -3.18
C LYS A 189 -13.79 10.40 -3.31
N LEU A 190 -13.05 10.09 -2.24
CA LEU A 190 -11.61 9.95 -2.29
C LEU A 190 -11.28 8.65 -3.05
N VAL A 191 -10.65 8.77 -4.22
CA VAL A 191 -10.33 7.61 -5.07
C VAL A 191 -8.89 7.14 -4.90
N ALA A 192 -7.97 8.06 -4.60
CA ALA A 192 -6.57 7.74 -4.39
C ALA A 192 -5.90 8.77 -3.49
N PHE A 193 -5.02 8.28 -2.63
CA PHE A 193 -4.09 9.07 -1.85
C PHE A 193 -2.70 8.46 -2.03
N ALA A 194 -1.76 9.24 -2.56
CA ALA A 194 -0.39 8.78 -2.78
C ALA A 194 0.37 8.64 -1.44
N GLY A 195 1.34 7.73 -1.40
CA GLY A 195 2.24 7.55 -0.25
C GLY A 195 3.06 8.81 0.05
N GLY A 196 3.68 8.91 1.23
CA GLY A 196 4.63 10.00 1.56
C GLY A 196 4.11 11.07 2.52
N LYS A 197 2.79 11.17 2.71
CA LYS A 197 2.20 12.02 3.75
C LYS A 197 1.88 11.21 5.01
N ASN A 198 2.20 11.79 6.16
CA ASN A 198 1.89 11.19 7.45
C ASN A 198 0.45 11.45 7.89
N GLU A 199 -0.20 12.49 7.36
CA GLU A 199 -1.56 12.86 7.76
C GLU A 199 -2.38 13.33 6.57
N LEU A 200 -3.67 13.01 6.58
CA LEU A 200 -4.66 13.63 5.69
C LEU A 200 -5.77 14.24 6.53
N SER A 201 -6.09 15.51 6.26
CA SER A 201 -7.24 16.20 6.84
C SER A 201 -8.01 16.93 5.75
N LEU A 202 -9.28 16.57 5.57
CA LEU A 202 -10.21 17.24 4.66
C LEU A 202 -11.41 17.74 5.46
N ASP A 203 -12.07 18.81 5.01
CA ASP A 203 -13.29 19.27 5.67
C ASP A 203 -14.49 18.36 5.38
N ALA A 204 -15.61 18.62 6.07
CA ALA A 204 -16.79 17.78 5.98
C ALA A 204 -17.49 17.85 4.62
N GLU A 205 -17.28 18.90 3.83
CA GLU A 205 -17.91 19.06 2.51
C GLU A 205 -17.06 18.47 1.38
N THR A 206 -15.75 18.39 1.59
CA THR A 206 -14.78 17.93 0.59
C THR A 206 -14.84 16.42 0.34
N CYS A 207 -15.01 15.61 1.40
CA CYS A 207 -14.96 14.15 1.28
C CYS A 207 -16.12 13.48 2.03
N LYS A 208 -16.94 12.71 1.30
CA LYS A 208 -18.11 11.99 1.83
C LYS A 208 -17.94 10.46 1.79
N ILE A 209 -17.05 9.95 0.93
CA ILE A 209 -16.81 8.50 0.76
C ILE A 209 -15.31 8.27 0.64
N VAL A 210 -14.78 7.29 1.38
CA VAL A 210 -13.45 6.73 1.10
C VAL A 210 -13.64 5.56 0.14
N GLY A 211 -13.07 5.67 -1.06
CA GLY A 211 -13.16 4.64 -2.11
C GLY A 211 -12.39 3.37 -1.77
N GLU A 212 -12.62 2.32 -2.55
CA GLU A 212 -11.87 1.08 -2.44
C GLU A 212 -10.37 1.32 -2.68
N GLN A 213 -9.53 0.71 -1.84
CA GLN A 213 -8.07 0.81 -1.92
C GLN A 213 -7.50 2.25 -1.86
N ALA A 214 -8.31 3.25 -1.48
CA ALA A 214 -7.94 4.66 -1.59
C ALA A 214 -6.65 5.01 -0.82
N PHE A 215 -6.41 4.36 0.33
CA PHE A 215 -5.16 4.48 1.10
C PHE A 215 -4.29 3.22 1.05
N GLN A 216 -4.63 2.22 0.23
CA GLN A 216 -3.95 0.93 0.26
C GLN A 216 -2.42 1.09 0.14
N SER A 217 -1.71 0.43 1.04
CA SER A 217 -0.26 0.43 1.17
C SER A 217 0.36 1.80 1.43
N ASN A 218 -0.39 2.76 1.98
CA ASN A 218 0.16 4.03 2.44
C ASN A 218 0.84 3.84 3.80
N ALA A 219 2.07 3.31 3.77
CA ALA A 219 2.75 2.82 4.97
C ALA A 219 3.16 3.94 5.95
N LEU A 220 3.24 5.19 5.50
CA LEU A 220 3.63 6.35 6.31
C LEU A 220 2.44 7.10 6.93
N LEU A 221 1.22 6.89 6.42
CA LEU A 221 0.02 7.54 6.91
C LEU A 221 -0.27 7.13 8.36
N LYS A 222 -0.23 8.10 9.28
CA LYS A 222 -0.47 7.97 10.72
C LYS A 222 -1.86 8.42 11.13
N LYS A 223 -2.39 9.45 10.48
CA LYS A 223 -3.66 10.08 10.88
C LYS A 223 -4.54 10.42 9.69
N VAL A 224 -5.83 10.11 9.81
CA VAL A 224 -6.86 10.46 8.83
C VAL A 224 -7.99 11.20 9.53
N THR A 225 -8.30 12.42 9.07
CA THR A 225 -9.39 13.26 9.57
C THR A 225 -10.33 13.62 8.43
N LEU A 226 -11.46 12.91 8.33
CA LEU A 226 -12.45 13.09 7.26
C LEU A 226 -13.87 13.17 7.86
N PRO A 227 -14.26 14.31 8.42
CA PRO A 227 -15.48 14.46 9.21
C PRO A 227 -16.79 14.34 8.41
N GLY A 228 -16.71 14.38 7.07
CA GLY A 228 -17.84 14.20 6.17
C GLY A 228 -18.10 12.77 5.73
N VAL A 229 -17.17 11.84 6.02
CA VAL A 229 -17.22 10.47 5.49
C VAL A 229 -18.30 9.66 6.18
N THR A 230 -19.15 9.00 5.38
CA THR A 230 -20.20 8.10 5.84
C THR A 230 -19.94 6.64 5.45
N VAL A 231 -19.12 6.39 4.42
CA VAL A 231 -18.80 5.04 3.93
C VAL A 231 -17.31 4.90 3.64
N VAL A 232 -16.72 3.78 4.04
CA VAL A 232 -15.36 3.35 3.67
C VAL A 232 -15.46 2.07 2.84
N GLY A 233 -14.79 2.04 1.68
CA GLY A 233 -14.77 0.91 0.76
C GLY A 233 -13.78 -0.21 1.12
N ASN A 234 -13.89 -1.33 0.40
CA ASN A 234 -13.03 -2.51 0.57
C ASN A 234 -11.55 -2.16 0.46
N ASN A 235 -10.70 -2.79 1.28
CA ASN A 235 -9.25 -2.64 1.26
C ASN A 235 -8.74 -1.19 1.48
N ALA A 236 -9.60 -0.26 1.91
CA ALA A 236 -9.26 1.17 1.93
C ALA A 236 -8.00 1.47 2.73
N PHE A 237 -7.83 0.85 3.91
CA PHE A 237 -6.68 1.02 4.80
C PHE A 237 -5.73 -0.18 4.82
N ASN A 238 -5.86 -1.10 3.86
CA ASN A 238 -5.02 -2.28 3.78
C ASN A 238 -3.54 -1.86 3.70
N MET A 239 -2.68 -2.45 4.53
CA MET A 239 -1.24 -2.16 4.59
C MET A 239 -0.89 -0.70 4.95
N CYS A 240 -1.79 0.04 5.62
CA CYS A 240 -1.48 1.32 6.26
C CYS A 240 -0.76 1.10 7.61
N THR A 241 0.49 0.65 7.55
CA THR A 241 1.21 0.11 8.71
C THR A 241 1.52 1.09 9.83
N SER A 242 1.54 2.40 9.55
CA SER A 242 1.77 3.43 10.57
C SER A 242 0.49 4.09 11.10
N LEU A 243 -0.69 3.67 10.63
CA LEU A 243 -1.95 4.37 10.93
C LEU A 243 -2.35 4.15 12.39
N THR A 244 -2.33 5.24 13.16
CA THR A 244 -2.64 5.26 14.59
C THR A 244 -4.01 5.88 14.88
N GLU A 245 -4.48 6.80 14.03
CA GLU A 245 -5.68 7.59 14.32
C GLU A 245 -6.60 7.74 13.10
N ILE A 246 -7.88 7.44 13.29
CA ILE A 246 -8.94 7.61 12.28
C ILE A 246 -10.08 8.43 12.89
N TYR A 247 -10.31 9.63 12.34
CA TYR A 247 -11.41 10.52 12.71
C TYR A 247 -12.43 10.60 11.59
N LEU A 248 -13.47 9.77 11.70
CA LEU A 248 -14.61 9.69 10.78
C LEU A 248 -15.91 9.85 11.58
N PRO A 249 -16.13 10.98 12.27
CA PRO A 249 -17.19 11.14 13.24
C PRO A 249 -18.59 10.79 12.71
N ARG A 250 -18.84 10.89 11.39
CA ARG A 250 -20.12 10.58 10.74
C ARG A 250 -20.15 9.23 10.01
N LEU A 251 -19.17 8.36 10.25
CA LEU A 251 -19.07 7.06 9.59
C LEU A 251 -20.31 6.23 9.86
N VAL A 252 -20.98 5.75 8.82
CA VAL A 252 -22.14 4.85 8.93
C VAL A 252 -21.68 3.41 8.84
N ARG A 253 -20.83 3.07 7.85
CA ARG A 253 -20.38 1.70 7.64
C ARG A 253 -19.02 1.60 6.96
N ILE A 254 -18.34 0.47 7.17
CA ILE A 254 -17.20 0.02 6.38
C ILE A 254 -17.63 -1.22 5.60
N ASN A 255 -17.46 -1.17 4.27
CA ASN A 255 -17.63 -2.33 3.40
C ASN A 255 -16.31 -3.13 3.44
N ASP A 256 -16.37 -4.35 3.98
CA ASP A 256 -15.18 -5.19 4.22
C ASP A 256 -15.44 -6.64 3.81
N ASP A 257 -16.00 -6.80 2.62
CA ASP A 257 -16.33 -8.10 2.03
C ASP A 257 -15.05 -8.90 1.71
N SER A 258 -13.92 -8.19 1.58
CA SER A 258 -12.57 -8.74 1.38
C SER A 258 -11.86 -9.19 2.66
N PHE A 259 -12.34 -8.81 3.85
CA PHE A 259 -11.72 -9.12 5.16
C PHE A 259 -10.30 -8.55 5.31
N LEU A 260 -9.95 -7.54 4.53
CA LEU A 260 -8.60 -7.01 4.38
C LEU A 260 -8.51 -5.51 4.63
N THR A 261 -9.63 -4.83 4.91
CA THR A 261 -9.66 -3.36 5.04
C THR A 261 -8.71 -2.83 6.12
N PHE A 262 -8.59 -3.52 7.26
CA PHE A 262 -7.64 -3.17 8.33
C PHE A 262 -6.45 -4.13 8.43
N ASN A 263 -6.19 -4.96 7.41
CA ASN A 263 -5.03 -5.83 7.41
C ASN A 263 -3.73 -4.98 7.37
N GLY A 264 -2.76 -5.31 8.22
CA GLY A 264 -1.53 -4.55 8.39
C GLY A 264 -1.67 -3.24 9.18
N VAL A 265 -2.82 -2.95 9.80
CA VAL A 265 -3.07 -1.70 10.57
C VAL A 265 -2.88 -1.95 12.08
N ALA A 266 -1.67 -2.36 12.46
CA ALA A 266 -1.37 -2.82 13.83
C ALA A 266 -1.50 -1.71 14.90
N SER A 267 -1.09 -0.49 14.53
CA SER A 267 -0.88 0.63 15.44
C SER A 267 -2.13 1.45 15.76
N LEU A 268 -3.28 1.10 15.17
CA LEU A 268 -4.52 1.88 15.30
C LEU A 268 -4.99 1.95 16.75
N SER A 269 -4.94 3.14 17.34
CA SER A 269 -5.24 3.41 18.74
C SER A 269 -6.47 4.30 18.93
N ILE A 270 -6.84 5.09 17.92
CA ILE A 270 -8.03 5.97 17.98
C ILE A 270 -8.91 5.74 16.76
N ILE A 271 -10.19 5.48 17.02
CA ILE A 271 -11.25 5.49 16.03
C ILE A 271 -12.35 6.40 16.54
N ASP A 272 -12.69 7.43 15.78
CA ASP A 272 -13.73 8.37 16.15
C ASP A 272 -14.92 8.31 15.19
N ILE A 273 -16.09 7.94 15.74
CA ILE A 273 -17.41 7.92 15.12
C ILE A 273 -18.46 8.65 15.98
N HIS A 274 -18.04 9.64 16.78
CA HIS A 274 -18.87 10.25 17.84
C HIS A 274 -20.09 11.07 17.36
N LEU A 275 -20.25 11.32 16.06
CA LEU A 275 -21.42 11.97 15.45
C LEU A 275 -22.30 11.00 14.66
N SER A 276 -21.97 9.70 14.64
CA SER A 276 -22.71 8.69 13.90
C SER A 276 -23.80 8.10 14.76
N GLU A 277 -25.02 8.60 14.66
CA GLU A 277 -26.16 8.07 15.41
C GLU A 277 -26.71 6.76 14.83
N ASN A 278 -26.39 6.46 13.56
CA ASN A 278 -26.88 5.33 12.79
C ASN A 278 -25.77 4.34 12.39
N PHE A 279 -24.70 4.23 13.19
CA PHE A 279 -23.56 3.36 12.90
C PHE A 279 -23.96 1.87 12.73
N GLU A 280 -23.57 1.29 11.59
CA GLU A 280 -23.92 -0.06 11.17
C GLU A 280 -22.83 -1.09 11.50
N THR A 281 -21.60 -0.94 11.00
CA THR A 281 -20.51 -1.93 11.20
C THR A 281 -19.14 -1.37 10.83
N PHE A 282 -18.07 -1.89 11.45
CA PHE A 282 -16.68 -1.71 11.04
C PHE A 282 -16.19 -2.77 10.03
N GLY A 283 -17.06 -3.70 9.62
CA GLY A 283 -16.67 -4.85 8.81
C GLY A 283 -16.18 -6.03 9.67
N HIS A 284 -15.34 -6.90 9.09
CA HIS A 284 -14.89 -8.13 9.76
C HIS A 284 -13.39 -8.12 10.12
N SER A 285 -12.61 -7.19 9.58
CA SER A 285 -11.15 -7.15 9.71
C SER A 285 -10.62 -6.26 10.83
N LEU A 286 -11.47 -5.48 11.51
CA LEU A 286 -11.01 -4.63 12.61
C LEU A 286 -10.62 -5.50 13.82
N ALA A 287 -9.36 -5.40 14.24
CA ALA A 287 -8.85 -6.18 15.36
C ALA A 287 -9.36 -5.62 16.71
N ASP A 288 -9.84 -6.50 17.57
CA ASP A 288 -10.23 -6.18 18.94
C ASP A 288 -8.98 -6.07 19.84
N LYS A 289 -8.60 -4.85 20.23
CA LYS A 289 -7.31 -4.53 20.83
C LYS A 289 -7.44 -3.59 22.03
N GLU A 290 -6.68 -3.84 23.10
CA GLU A 290 -6.75 -3.05 24.34
C GLU A 290 -6.32 -1.58 24.15
N GLN A 291 -5.36 -1.33 23.24
CA GLN A 291 -4.89 0.01 22.95
C GLN A 291 -5.87 0.86 22.13
N THR A 292 -6.88 0.24 21.51
CA THR A 292 -7.80 0.95 20.62
C THR A 292 -8.96 1.53 21.40
N THR A 293 -9.11 2.86 21.34
CA THR A 293 -10.27 3.58 21.86
C THR A 293 -11.20 3.95 20.72
N ILE A 294 -12.46 3.52 20.83
CA ILE A 294 -13.54 3.85 19.89
C ILE A 294 -14.46 4.88 20.54
N TYR A 295 -14.53 6.07 19.97
CA TYR A 295 -15.41 7.15 20.37
C TYR A 295 -16.72 7.08 19.61
N VAL A 296 -17.85 7.04 20.33
CA VAL A 296 -19.18 6.76 19.77
C VAL A 296 -20.23 7.80 20.17
N ALA A 297 -21.28 7.92 19.36
CA ALA A 297 -22.28 8.98 19.53
C ALA A 297 -23.17 8.80 20.77
N ASN A 298 -23.50 7.57 21.14
CA ASN A 298 -24.46 7.30 22.21
C ASN A 298 -24.26 5.92 22.86
N ALA A 299 -24.92 5.72 24.00
CA ALA A 299 -24.86 4.48 24.77
C ALA A 299 -25.36 3.25 23.99
N THR A 300 -26.32 3.41 23.07
CA THR A 300 -26.84 2.29 22.26
C THR A 300 -25.75 1.70 21.36
N ILE A 301 -24.97 2.56 20.70
CA ILE A 301 -23.84 2.12 19.87
C ILE A 301 -22.71 1.55 20.73
N GLN A 302 -22.47 2.18 21.89
CA GLN A 302 -21.50 1.66 22.87
C GLN A 302 -21.83 0.22 23.28
N GLU A 303 -23.07 -0.05 23.69
CA GLU A 303 -23.52 -1.39 24.09
C GLU A 303 -23.44 -2.41 22.95
N LYS A 304 -23.75 -1.99 21.71
CA LYS A 304 -23.63 -2.83 20.51
C LYS A 304 -22.17 -3.22 20.30
N LEU A 305 -21.26 -2.25 20.27
CA LEU A 305 -19.85 -2.53 19.98
C LEU A 305 -19.15 -3.26 21.13
N GLN A 306 -19.55 -3.04 22.39
CA GLN A 306 -19.03 -3.84 23.52
C GLN A 306 -19.39 -5.33 23.42
N LYS A 307 -20.38 -5.71 22.61
CA LYS A 307 -20.68 -7.12 22.33
C LYS A 307 -19.66 -7.74 21.38
N GLU A 308 -19.11 -6.96 20.47
CA GLU A 308 -18.23 -7.38 19.38
C GLU A 308 -16.75 -7.19 19.72
N TYR A 309 -16.39 -6.04 20.30
CA TYR A 309 -15.04 -5.66 20.70
C TYR A 309 -14.94 -5.67 22.23
N LYS A 310 -14.33 -6.72 22.78
CA LYS A 310 -14.19 -6.96 24.22
C LYS A 310 -12.99 -6.27 24.83
N LYS A 311 -11.95 -6.03 24.03
CA LYS A 311 -10.70 -5.40 24.44
C LYS A 311 -10.70 -3.90 24.18
N CYS A 312 -11.29 -3.45 23.07
CA CYS A 312 -11.34 -2.02 22.75
C CYS A 312 -12.04 -1.20 23.85
N LYS A 313 -11.49 -0.02 24.17
CA LYS A 313 -12.14 0.93 25.07
C LYS A 313 -13.20 1.72 24.30
N ILE A 314 -14.48 1.58 24.67
CA ILE A 314 -15.57 2.27 23.96
C ILE A 314 -16.11 3.42 24.80
N VAL A 315 -15.98 4.65 24.31
CA VAL A 315 -16.28 5.90 25.03
C VAL A 315 -17.36 6.68 24.30
N VAL A 316 -18.39 7.12 25.03
CA VAL A 316 -19.41 8.04 24.49
C VAL A 316 -18.86 9.47 24.51
N GLY A 317 -18.94 10.18 23.39
CA GLY A 317 -18.49 11.58 23.26
C GLY A 317 -17.21 11.74 22.41
N GLU A 318 -16.75 12.98 22.26
CA GLU A 318 -15.62 13.33 21.38
C GLU A 318 -14.24 12.93 21.95
N PRO A 319 -13.23 12.69 21.09
CA PRO A 319 -11.85 12.52 21.52
C PRO A 319 -11.27 13.80 22.15
N GLY A 320 -10.91 13.76 23.43
CA GLY A 320 -9.95 14.71 24.03
C GLY A 320 -10.49 16.04 24.60
N ALA A 321 -11.70 16.12 25.16
CA ALA A 321 -12.13 17.30 25.91
C ALA A 321 -11.14 17.64 27.08
N LYS A 322 -10.51 18.84 27.07
CA LYS A 322 -9.51 19.30 28.08
C LYS A 322 -9.92 20.62 28.79
N ASN A 323 -9.41 20.84 30.01
CA ASN A 323 -9.65 22.06 30.83
C ASN A 323 -8.88 23.30 30.30
N LYS A 324 -9.17 24.50 30.84
CA LYS A 324 -8.45 25.78 30.56
C LYS A 324 -7.88 26.42 31.85
N TYR A 325 -6.71 27.05 31.77
CA TYR A 325 -6.00 27.72 32.87
C TYR A 325 -5.48 29.11 32.47
N LYS A 326 -5.40 30.04 33.44
CA LYS A 326 -5.02 31.45 33.23
C LYS A 326 -3.52 31.68 33.36
N VAL A 327 -2.94 32.46 32.44
CA VAL A 327 -1.51 32.84 32.45
C VAL A 327 -1.35 34.35 32.63
N THR A 328 -0.59 34.81 33.62
CA THR A 328 -0.25 36.24 33.85
C THR A 328 1.26 36.46 33.93
N TYR A 329 1.73 37.62 33.45
CA TYR A 329 3.13 38.04 33.56
C TYR A 329 3.31 39.56 33.76
N SER A 330 4.39 39.98 34.45
CA SER A 330 4.75 41.39 34.77
C SER A 330 6.26 41.62 35.04
N TRP A 331 6.76 42.87 35.11
CA TRP A 331 8.19 43.17 35.40
C TRP A 331 8.44 44.50 36.15
N THR A 332 9.65 44.66 36.72
CA THR A 332 10.10 45.86 37.47
C THR A 332 11.63 46.10 37.39
N PRO A 333 12.14 47.35 37.40
CA PRO A 333 11.39 48.59 37.18
C PRO A 333 10.89 48.68 35.73
N ASN A 334 9.86 49.48 35.50
CA ASN A 334 9.19 49.55 34.18
C ASN A 334 10.12 49.98 33.02
N ASN A 335 11.21 50.69 33.31
CA ASN A 335 12.21 51.11 32.33
C ASN A 335 13.33 50.07 32.12
N GLY A 336 13.37 48.99 32.90
CA GLY A 336 14.43 47.99 32.91
C GLY A 336 14.39 47.03 31.70
N GLY A 337 13.25 46.87 31.04
CA GLY A 337 13.10 45.95 29.90
C GLY A 337 11.66 45.81 29.40
N ALA A 338 11.39 44.71 28.68
CA ALA A 338 10.08 44.32 28.18
C ALA A 338 9.87 42.79 28.28
N MET A 339 8.61 42.34 28.29
CA MET A 339 8.24 40.92 28.25
C MET A 339 7.21 40.60 27.16
N GLU A 340 7.29 39.41 26.60
CA GLU A 340 6.37 38.84 25.60
C GLU A 340 6.15 37.34 25.88
N ALA A 341 4.97 36.80 25.53
CA ALA A 341 4.61 35.40 25.77
C ALA A 341 3.88 34.78 24.57
N TRP A 342 4.11 33.50 24.30
CA TRP A 342 3.50 32.77 23.18
C TRP A 342 3.38 31.27 23.43
N THR A 343 2.48 30.61 22.70
CA THR A 343 2.32 29.14 22.71
C THR A 343 3.08 28.46 21.56
N THR A 344 3.02 27.12 21.50
CA THR A 344 3.48 26.33 20.35
C THR A 344 2.85 26.84 19.06
N GLY A 345 3.68 27.23 18.08
CA GLY A 345 3.23 27.83 16.82
C GLY A 345 3.30 29.37 16.77
N ASN A 346 3.94 30.02 17.77
CA ASN A 346 4.15 31.46 17.84
C ASN A 346 2.85 32.28 17.90
N MET A 347 1.81 31.75 18.55
CA MET A 347 0.62 32.53 18.85
C MET A 347 0.84 33.36 20.11
N ASP A 348 0.67 34.68 20.00
CA ASP A 348 0.79 35.61 21.12
C ASP A 348 -0.21 35.27 22.25
N VAL A 349 0.28 35.29 23.49
CA VAL A 349 -0.52 35.12 24.71
C VAL A 349 -0.52 36.44 25.48
N GLN A 350 -1.70 37.05 25.65
CA GLN A 350 -1.83 38.26 26.44
C GLN A 350 -1.83 37.94 27.94
N SER A 351 -1.24 38.80 28.76
CA SER A 351 -1.28 38.64 30.23
C SER A 351 -2.73 38.64 30.72
N GLY A 352 -3.14 37.53 31.33
CA GLY A 352 -4.50 37.27 31.82
C GLY A 352 -5.36 36.34 30.95
N GLU A 353 -4.84 35.83 29.83
CA GLU A 353 -5.55 34.95 28.90
C GLU A 353 -5.71 33.51 29.44
N GLU A 354 -6.80 32.83 29.05
CA GLU A 354 -7.09 31.42 29.40
C GLU A 354 -6.64 30.47 28.28
N ILE A 355 -5.76 29.53 28.61
CA ILE A 355 -5.07 28.62 27.70
C ILE A 355 -5.40 27.16 28.05
N TYR A 356 -5.52 26.28 27.04
CA TYR A 356 -5.87 24.86 27.26
C TYR A 356 -4.79 24.10 28.04
N GLU A 357 -5.24 23.18 28.89
CA GLU A 357 -4.42 22.23 29.64
C GLU A 357 -3.45 21.44 28.74
N GLY A 358 -2.19 21.37 29.15
CA GLY A 358 -1.10 20.71 28.42
C GLY A 358 -0.48 21.55 27.31
N THR A 359 -0.97 22.77 27.04
CA THR A 359 -0.34 23.67 26.06
C THR A 359 0.98 24.19 26.62
N MET A 360 2.05 24.17 25.80
CA MET A 360 3.32 24.79 26.15
C MET A 360 3.19 26.32 26.07
N VAL A 361 3.76 27.02 27.05
CA VAL A 361 3.80 28.49 27.08
C VAL A 361 5.23 28.94 27.31
N ARG A 362 5.70 29.87 26.48
CA ARG A 362 7.01 30.52 26.61
C ARG A 362 6.82 31.98 26.99
N ILE A 363 7.62 32.46 27.94
CA ILE A 363 7.61 33.84 28.41
C ILE A 363 9.04 34.36 28.35
N LYS A 364 9.26 35.42 27.59
CA LYS A 364 10.57 36.04 27.40
C LYS A 364 10.65 37.38 28.09
N ALA A 365 11.82 37.67 28.66
CA ALA A 365 12.18 38.99 29.15
C ALA A 365 13.43 39.51 28.45
N THR A 366 13.39 40.77 28.01
CA THR A 366 14.50 41.44 27.32
C THR A 366 14.89 42.72 28.08
N PRO A 367 16.10 42.79 28.66
CA PRO A 367 16.61 44.02 29.29
C PRO A 367 16.78 45.16 28.30
N ARG A 368 16.53 46.38 28.74
CA ARG A 368 16.89 47.61 28.02
C ARG A 368 18.35 47.96 28.27
N GLY A 369 19.01 48.62 27.29
CA GLY A 369 20.41 49.02 27.40
C GLY A 369 20.73 49.74 28.73
N GLY A 370 21.80 49.29 29.39
CA GLY A 370 22.16 49.70 30.75
C GLY A 370 21.67 48.77 31.85
N TYR A 371 20.78 47.80 31.55
CA TYR A 371 20.24 46.82 32.50
C TYR A 371 20.56 45.36 32.11
N LYS A 372 20.54 44.48 33.10
CA LYS A 372 20.56 43.02 33.05
C LYS A 372 19.35 42.47 33.81
N ILE A 373 18.98 41.22 33.56
CA ILE A 373 18.01 40.52 34.42
C ILE A 373 18.68 40.22 35.76
N ASP A 374 17.98 40.52 36.86
CA ASP A 374 18.42 40.21 38.22
C ASP A 374 17.87 38.85 38.66
N HIS A 375 16.55 38.67 38.65
CA HIS A 375 15.89 37.39 38.97
C HIS A 375 14.47 37.29 38.40
N TRP A 376 13.93 36.06 38.38
CA TRP A 376 12.55 35.73 38.00
C TRP A 376 11.79 35.20 39.23
N THR A 377 10.47 35.44 39.27
CA THR A 377 9.55 34.92 40.28
C THR A 377 8.36 34.27 39.60
N VAL A 378 8.01 33.03 39.96
CA VAL A 378 6.87 32.27 39.40
C VAL A 378 5.96 31.83 40.54
N ASN A 379 4.67 32.15 40.46
CA ASN A 379 3.66 31.86 41.49
C ASN A 379 4.08 32.32 42.91
N GLY A 380 4.85 33.40 43.00
CA GLY A 380 5.35 33.95 44.27
C GLY A 380 6.70 33.41 44.76
N GLU A 381 7.32 32.46 44.05
CA GLU A 381 8.63 31.90 44.41
C GLU A 381 9.72 32.34 43.44
N THR A 382 10.89 32.75 43.95
CA THR A 382 12.03 33.16 43.13
C THR A 382 12.70 31.95 42.50
N LEU A 383 12.89 31.98 41.17
CA LEU A 383 13.61 30.93 40.45
C LEU A 383 15.09 30.95 40.82
N THR A 384 15.63 29.76 41.04
CA THR A 384 17.05 29.55 41.37
C THR A 384 17.85 28.94 40.21
N GLU A 385 17.15 28.45 39.18
CA GLU A 385 17.75 27.83 38.01
C GLU A 385 18.10 28.87 36.93
N GLU A 386 19.20 28.64 36.22
CA GLU A 386 19.65 29.52 35.15
C GLU A 386 18.83 29.28 33.87
N LEU A 387 18.18 30.33 33.37
CA LEU A 387 17.30 30.23 32.21
C LEU A 387 18.07 30.39 30.88
N PRO A 388 17.64 29.72 29.81
CA PRO A 388 18.26 29.82 28.49
C PRO A 388 18.21 31.25 27.95
N SER A 389 19.34 31.70 27.39
CA SER A 389 19.50 33.02 26.79
C SER A 389 19.08 33.05 25.32
N GLU A 390 18.38 34.10 24.89
CA GLU A 390 18.04 34.34 23.49
C GLU A 390 18.46 35.77 23.06
N GLY A 391 19.26 35.86 21.99
CA GLY A 391 19.91 37.11 21.59
C GLY A 391 21.07 37.49 22.52
N THR A 392 21.47 38.77 22.55
CA THR A 392 22.63 39.22 23.33
C THR A 392 22.35 39.44 24.83
N THR A 393 21.08 39.56 25.26
CA THR A 393 20.73 39.91 26.66
C THR A 393 19.42 39.32 27.21
N GLY A 394 18.58 38.64 26.42
CA GLY A 394 17.26 38.13 26.86
C GLY A 394 17.29 36.74 27.50
N GLN A 395 16.29 36.42 28.32
CA GLN A 395 16.07 35.07 28.89
C GLN A 395 14.64 34.58 28.64
N ILE A 396 14.45 33.27 28.50
CA ILE A 396 13.14 32.64 28.29
C ILE A 396 12.83 31.65 29.43
N TYR A 397 11.64 31.80 30.01
CA TYR A 397 11.02 30.79 30.86
C TYR A 397 10.03 29.95 30.04
N THR A 398 10.18 28.62 30.09
CA THR A 398 9.32 27.68 29.34
C THR A 398 8.50 26.84 30.30
N ILE A 399 7.19 26.79 30.07
CA ILE A 399 6.27 25.87 30.70
C ILE A 399 5.97 24.80 29.65
N ASP A 400 6.56 23.61 29.79
CA ASP A 400 6.44 22.55 28.78
C ASP A 400 5.01 22.05 28.58
N ALA A 401 4.21 22.05 29.65
CA ALA A 401 2.80 21.69 29.63
C ALA A 401 2.04 22.39 30.76
N LEU A 402 1.05 23.22 30.42
CA LEU A 402 0.25 23.96 31.40
C LEU A 402 -0.66 23.04 32.23
N GLN A 403 -0.50 23.01 33.55
CA GLN A 403 -1.25 22.15 34.47
C GLN A 403 -2.12 22.93 35.49
N GLY A 404 -2.10 24.25 35.44
CA GLY A 404 -2.78 25.12 36.39
C GLY A 404 -2.57 26.60 36.04
N ASN A 405 -3.17 27.51 36.81
CA ASN A 405 -2.93 28.94 36.65
C ASN A 405 -1.47 29.29 36.97
N VAL A 406 -0.89 30.23 36.22
CA VAL A 406 0.51 30.65 36.39
C VAL A 406 0.62 32.17 36.39
N ASP A 407 1.42 32.71 37.32
CA ASP A 407 1.76 34.12 37.45
C ASP A 407 3.29 34.32 37.47
N VAL A 408 3.84 35.13 36.57
CA VAL A 408 5.29 35.32 36.39
C VAL A 408 5.71 36.79 36.55
N THR A 409 6.79 37.05 37.28
CA THR A 409 7.35 38.40 37.48
C THR A 409 8.86 38.46 37.27
N VAL A 410 9.39 39.47 36.56
CA VAL A 410 10.85 39.66 36.32
C VAL A 410 11.39 40.95 36.91
N THR A 411 12.58 40.89 37.53
CA THR A 411 13.31 42.05 38.10
C THR A 411 14.59 42.33 37.30
N PHE A 412 14.88 43.61 36.98
CA PHE A 412 16.10 44.05 36.25
C PHE A 412 17.06 44.90 37.12
N ALA A 413 18.38 44.87 36.84
CA ALA A 413 19.48 45.59 37.54
C ALA A 413 20.50 46.23 36.55
N GLU A 414 21.30 47.24 36.92
CA GLU A 414 22.20 47.98 35.98
C GLU A 414 23.58 47.32 35.71
N LEU A 415 24.22 47.60 34.55
CA LEU A 415 25.52 47.02 34.07
C LEU A 415 26.76 47.96 34.19
N PRO A 416 28.00 47.44 34.40
CA PRO A 416 29.28 48.20 34.40
C PRO A 416 30.13 48.14 33.09
N GLU A 417 31.10 49.07 32.86
CA GLU A 417 31.89 49.32 31.61
C GLU A 417 33.15 48.41 31.33
N GLY A 418 33.53 48.14 30.04
CA GLY A 418 34.70 47.30 29.59
C GLY A 418 35.08 47.34 28.08
N TYR A 419 36.14 46.63 27.62
CA TYR A 419 36.71 46.58 26.23
C TYR A 419 36.40 45.30 25.44
N VAL A 420 36.24 45.35 24.10
CA VAL A 420 35.86 44.20 23.24
C VAL A 420 37.06 43.58 22.50
N VAL A 421 37.18 42.25 22.47
CA VAL A 421 38.32 41.53 21.88
C VAL A 421 37.90 40.56 20.77
N PHE A 422 38.46 40.71 19.58
CA PHE A 422 38.35 39.81 18.42
C PHE A 422 39.70 39.13 18.13
N PHE A 423 39.65 37.88 17.69
CA PHE A 423 40.81 37.17 17.15
C PHE A 423 40.42 36.00 16.25
N LYS A 424 41.27 35.68 15.25
CA LYS A 424 41.09 34.53 14.34
C LYS A 424 42.38 34.11 13.62
N SER A 425 42.41 32.86 13.14
CA SER A 425 43.44 32.38 12.20
C SER A 425 43.16 32.93 10.79
N MET A 426 44.21 33.33 10.07
CA MET A 426 44.10 33.76 8.67
C MET A 426 43.91 32.59 7.72
N GLN A 427 44.42 31.41 8.11
CA GLN A 427 44.26 30.14 7.40
C GLN A 427 43.71 29.08 8.37
N PRO A 428 42.38 29.05 8.61
CA PRO A 428 41.76 28.12 9.57
C PRO A 428 42.04 26.64 9.25
N ASP A 429 42.33 26.34 7.98
CA ASP A 429 42.72 25.01 7.54
C ASP A 429 44.11 24.58 8.06
N TYR A 430 44.99 25.52 8.42
CA TYR A 430 46.41 25.28 8.74
C TYR A 430 46.72 25.39 10.24
N GLY A 431 45.88 26.06 11.01
CA GLY A 431 46.04 26.19 12.46
C GLY A 431 44.95 27.04 13.12
N THR A 432 44.89 27.01 14.45
CA THR A 432 43.89 27.71 15.27
C THR A 432 44.53 28.72 16.23
N VAL A 433 43.72 29.61 16.82
CA VAL A 433 44.15 30.56 17.86
C VAL A 433 43.13 30.62 18.99
N THR A 434 43.63 30.71 20.22
CA THR A 434 42.83 30.87 21.45
C THR A 434 43.36 32.05 22.27
N CYS A 435 42.57 32.59 23.21
CA CYS A 435 42.98 33.71 24.06
C CYS A 435 42.59 33.48 25.52
N LYS A 436 43.49 33.83 26.44
CA LYS A 436 43.23 33.84 27.90
C LYS A 436 43.69 35.15 28.53
N THR A 437 43.02 35.56 29.60
CA THR A 437 43.48 36.65 30.48
C THR A 437 44.66 36.19 31.34
N GLN A 438 45.36 37.14 31.98
CA GLN A 438 46.48 36.85 32.89
C GLN A 438 46.11 35.97 34.09
N ASP A 439 44.87 36.03 34.57
CA ASP A 439 44.34 35.13 35.62
C ASP A 439 43.88 33.77 35.07
N GLY A 440 44.10 33.51 33.78
CA GLY A 440 43.89 32.21 33.13
C GLY A 440 42.47 31.96 32.63
N LYS A 441 41.58 32.97 32.64
CA LYS A 441 40.21 32.83 32.12
C LYS A 441 40.19 32.87 30.60
N ASP A 442 39.38 32.00 30.00
CA ASP A 442 39.21 31.95 28.55
C ASP A 442 38.44 33.19 28.04
N VAL A 443 38.97 33.81 26.99
CA VAL A 443 38.32 34.93 26.29
C VAL A 443 37.79 34.41 24.96
N LYS A 444 36.47 34.48 24.75
CA LYS A 444 35.86 34.20 23.46
C LYS A 444 36.03 35.40 22.53
N SER A 445 36.22 35.16 21.24
CA SER A 445 36.22 36.22 20.21
C SER A 445 34.87 36.96 20.27
N ALA A 446 34.90 38.29 20.17
CA ALA A 446 33.81 39.24 20.46
C ALA A 446 33.41 39.42 21.95
N GLY A 447 34.18 38.88 22.90
CA GLY A 447 33.93 39.05 24.35
C GLY A 447 34.36 40.39 24.92
N VAL A 448 33.77 40.80 26.05
CA VAL A 448 34.15 42.01 26.81
C VAL A 448 35.09 41.64 27.96
N VAL A 449 36.21 42.34 28.07
CA VAL A 449 37.17 42.22 29.18
C VAL A 449 37.26 43.54 29.97
N PRO A 450 37.49 43.50 31.29
CA PRO A 450 37.68 44.71 32.08
C PRO A 450 38.85 45.58 31.56
N ILE A 451 38.70 46.90 31.69
CA ILE A 451 39.76 47.87 31.39
C ILE A 451 41.02 47.52 32.20
N GLY A 452 42.16 47.38 31.53
CA GLY A 452 43.45 47.02 32.15
C GLY A 452 43.75 45.52 32.20
N SER A 453 42.97 44.66 31.52
CA SER A 453 43.26 43.22 31.40
C SER A 453 44.51 42.97 30.54
N VAL A 454 45.30 41.93 30.85
CA VAL A 454 46.39 41.45 29.98
C VAL A 454 45.97 40.15 29.32
N LEU A 455 46.19 40.02 28.00
CA LEU A 455 45.71 38.92 27.15
C LEU A 455 46.88 38.13 26.57
N THR A 456 46.75 36.81 26.53
CA THR A 456 47.69 35.89 25.86
C THR A 456 46.96 35.09 24.79
N PHE A 457 47.35 35.33 23.54
CA PHE A 457 46.90 34.59 22.37
C PHE A 457 47.84 33.41 22.12
N THR A 458 47.29 32.22 21.90
CA THR A 458 48.05 30.99 21.63
C THR A 458 47.62 30.41 20.29
N ALA A 459 48.56 30.32 19.35
CA ALA A 459 48.40 29.67 18.06
C ALA A 459 48.80 28.20 18.14
N THR A 460 48.05 27.34 17.47
CA THR A 460 48.31 25.90 17.39
C THR A 460 48.29 25.49 15.93
N ALA A 461 49.47 25.17 15.38
CA ALA A 461 49.59 24.69 13.99
C ALA A 461 49.08 23.25 13.86
N LYS A 462 48.46 22.92 12.73
CA LYS A 462 48.15 21.53 12.39
C LYS A 462 49.40 20.79 11.89
N ASP A 463 49.36 19.46 11.90
CA ASP A 463 50.48 18.60 11.49
C ASP A 463 51.01 18.95 10.09
N GLY A 464 52.32 19.24 10.04
CA GLY A 464 53.02 19.60 8.81
C GLY A 464 52.90 21.09 8.41
N PHE A 465 52.37 21.93 9.28
CA PHE A 465 52.39 23.39 9.18
C PHE A 465 53.19 24.00 10.34
N HIS A 466 53.60 25.26 10.20
CA HIS A 466 54.23 26.03 11.27
C HIS A 466 53.66 27.44 11.32
N VAL A 467 53.66 28.05 12.50
CA VAL A 467 53.25 29.44 12.69
C VAL A 467 54.22 30.36 11.95
N THR A 468 53.71 31.38 11.26
CA THR A 468 54.54 32.43 10.66
C THR A 468 54.27 33.76 11.35
N GLU A 469 53.48 34.63 10.75
CA GLU A 469 53.33 36.02 11.16
C GLU A 469 52.10 36.25 12.03
N TRP A 470 52.18 37.23 12.95
CA TRP A 470 51.05 37.72 13.72
C TRP A 470 50.74 39.16 13.30
N TYR A 471 49.46 39.51 13.26
CA TYR A 471 48.98 40.83 12.85
C TYR A 471 48.01 41.40 13.88
N ARG A 472 47.97 42.73 13.95
CA ARG A 472 46.92 43.46 14.67
C ARG A 472 46.24 44.45 13.74
N GLU A 473 44.96 44.69 13.98
CA GLU A 473 44.24 45.78 13.35
C GLU A 473 44.73 47.14 13.89
N VAL A 474 44.89 48.09 12.97
CA VAL A 474 45.16 49.49 13.28
C VAL A 474 44.19 50.33 12.46
N THR A 475 43.47 51.21 13.15
CA THR A 475 42.56 52.18 12.54
C THR A 475 43.29 53.48 12.29
N ALA A 476 43.33 53.92 11.04
CA ALA A 476 43.89 55.21 10.66
C ALA A 476 42.96 56.37 11.06
N PRO A 477 43.45 57.63 11.11
CA PRO A 477 42.64 58.79 11.49
C PRO A 477 41.41 59.06 10.60
N ASP A 478 41.34 58.44 9.43
CA ASP A 478 40.22 58.49 8.48
C ASP A 478 39.19 57.35 8.68
N ASN A 479 39.28 56.61 9.80
CA ASN A 479 38.48 55.43 10.13
C ASN A 479 38.69 54.23 9.19
N SER A 480 39.75 54.19 8.39
CA SER A 480 40.11 52.97 7.63
C SER A 480 40.89 51.99 8.51
N SER A 481 40.47 50.73 8.51
CA SER A 481 41.16 49.64 9.21
C SER A 481 42.17 48.93 8.30
N SER A 482 43.37 48.67 8.82
CA SER A 482 44.40 47.86 8.16
C SER A 482 45.06 46.90 9.13
N PHE A 483 45.60 45.79 8.62
CA PHE A 483 46.37 44.84 9.43
C PHE A 483 47.85 45.13 9.28
N VAL A 484 48.53 45.33 10.40
CA VAL A 484 49.98 45.55 10.44
C VAL A 484 50.65 44.38 11.14
N LEU A 485 51.86 44.05 10.69
CA LEU A 485 52.70 43.00 11.26
C LEU A 485 53.08 43.35 12.71
N ILE A 486 52.99 42.37 13.60
CA ILE A 486 53.55 42.43 14.95
C ILE A 486 55.01 41.97 14.86
N GLU A 487 55.93 42.94 14.86
CA GLU A 487 57.36 42.69 14.69
C GLU A 487 57.92 41.69 15.72
N GLY A 488 58.82 40.81 15.27
CA GLY A 488 59.50 39.85 16.14
C GLY A 488 58.66 38.64 16.59
N GLN A 489 57.50 38.41 15.95
CA GLN A 489 56.60 37.28 16.23
C GLN A 489 56.65 36.15 15.19
N TYR A 490 57.54 36.22 14.20
CA TYR A 490 57.69 35.14 13.22
C TYR A 490 58.03 33.80 13.92
N GLY A 491 57.24 32.77 13.68
CA GLY A 491 57.49 31.43 14.22
C GLY A 491 57.06 31.20 15.67
N LYS A 492 56.47 32.19 16.35
CA LYS A 492 56.11 32.07 17.78
C LYS A 492 54.67 31.60 17.96
N GLU A 493 54.49 30.63 18.85
CA GLU A 493 53.17 30.06 19.17
C GLU A 493 52.32 30.97 20.08
N THR A 494 52.91 31.99 20.71
CA THR A 494 52.18 32.85 21.66
C THR A 494 52.47 34.33 21.46
N TYR A 495 51.43 35.17 21.59
CA TYR A 495 51.51 36.64 21.61
C TYR A 495 50.77 37.19 22.83
N THR A 496 51.42 38.04 23.64
CA THR A 496 50.84 38.62 24.86
C THR A 496 50.84 40.15 24.79
N CYS A 497 49.73 40.79 25.15
CA CYS A 497 49.59 42.25 25.19
C CYS A 497 48.51 42.73 26.17
N ASP A 498 48.57 44.00 26.58
CA ASP A 498 47.49 44.66 27.33
C ASP A 498 46.24 44.82 26.45
N ALA A 499 45.06 44.72 27.06
CA ALA A 499 43.79 45.01 26.42
C ALA A 499 43.60 46.53 26.29
N TYR A 500 43.29 46.99 25.09
CA TYR A 500 43.03 48.39 24.79
C TYR A 500 41.90 48.48 23.77
N ASP A 501 40.96 49.41 24.00
CA ASP A 501 39.87 49.73 23.07
C ASP A 501 39.18 48.47 22.47
N MET A 502 38.80 48.49 21.20
CA MET A 502 38.44 47.29 20.44
C MET A 502 39.69 46.68 19.78
N MET A 503 39.93 45.39 19.97
CA MET A 503 41.09 44.67 19.40
C MET A 503 40.68 43.63 18.34
N ASP A 504 41.42 43.49 17.23
CA ASP A 504 41.38 42.32 16.32
C ASP A 504 42.80 41.78 16.07
N ILE A 505 43.09 40.56 16.54
CA ILE A 505 44.38 39.87 16.41
C ILE A 505 44.28 38.70 15.44
N ARG A 506 45.26 38.59 14.52
CA ARG A 506 45.32 37.51 13.53
C ARG A 506 46.67 36.81 13.54
N VAL A 507 46.67 35.52 13.21
CA VAL A 507 47.88 34.70 13.05
C VAL A 507 47.84 33.94 11.74
N ASP A 508 49.00 33.82 11.09
CA ASP A 508 49.19 33.09 9.84
C ASP A 508 50.05 31.83 10.03
N PHE A 509 49.92 30.90 9.10
CA PHE A 509 50.59 29.61 9.11
C PHE A 509 51.09 29.26 7.71
N GLU A 510 52.27 28.65 7.62
CA GLU A 510 52.81 28.14 6.36
C GLU A 510 53.02 26.62 6.40
N ARG A 511 52.95 26.03 5.22
CA ARG A 511 53.16 24.60 5.00
C ARG A 511 54.65 24.26 5.00
N ASN A 512 55.02 23.15 5.64
CA ASN A 512 56.39 22.65 5.61
C ASN A 512 56.80 22.22 4.20
N ALA A 513 58.00 22.61 3.76
CA ALA A 513 58.53 22.29 2.43
C ALA A 513 58.62 20.77 2.18
N GLY A 514 58.31 20.33 0.96
CA GLY A 514 58.40 18.91 0.57
C GLY A 514 57.26 18.01 1.07
N THR A 515 56.10 18.59 1.37
CA THR A 515 54.89 17.86 1.82
C THR A 515 53.73 18.02 0.83
N ASN A 516 52.79 17.07 0.85
CA ASN A 516 51.55 16.95 0.06
C ASN A 516 50.34 16.76 1.03
N VAL A 517 49.20 17.42 0.79
CA VAL A 517 48.06 17.51 1.71
C VAL A 517 47.17 16.34 1.39
N VAL A 518 46.83 15.58 2.41
CA VAL A 518 45.95 14.42 2.28
C VAL A 518 44.62 14.75 2.93
N LYS A 519 43.58 15.00 2.12
CA LYS A 519 42.20 15.14 2.61
C LYS A 519 41.46 13.84 2.37
N PHE A 520 40.62 13.45 3.32
CA PHE A 520 39.71 12.34 3.14
C PHE A 520 38.42 12.51 3.93
N ASN A 521 37.32 11.96 3.40
CA ASN A 521 36.00 12.00 4.02
C ASN A 521 35.09 10.88 3.49
N SER A 522 34.10 10.47 4.29
CA SER A 522 32.95 9.75 3.75
C SER A 522 31.98 10.75 3.14
N LEU A 523 31.35 10.39 2.02
CA LEU A 523 30.33 11.22 1.35
C LEU A 523 28.91 10.88 1.81
N ASN A 524 28.73 9.80 2.55
CA ASN A 524 27.46 9.44 3.17
C ASN A 524 27.65 8.86 4.58
N GLU A 525 26.55 8.76 5.31
CA GLU A 525 26.52 8.30 6.70
C GLU A 525 26.74 6.78 6.85
N TYR A 526 26.79 6.04 5.75
CA TYR A 526 26.80 4.57 5.70
C TYR A 526 28.18 3.93 5.96
N GLY A 527 29.19 4.75 6.23
CA GLY A 527 30.52 4.28 6.59
C GLY A 527 31.44 5.44 6.95
N THR A 528 32.56 5.10 7.59
CA THR A 528 33.65 6.03 7.87
C THR A 528 34.95 5.53 7.24
N LEU A 529 36.01 6.33 7.24
CA LEU A 529 37.33 5.86 6.83
C LEU A 529 38.45 6.47 7.65
N THR A 530 39.53 5.71 7.80
CA THR A 530 40.81 6.11 8.40
C THR A 530 41.90 6.10 7.36
N ALA A 531 43.04 6.77 7.62
CA ALA A 531 44.17 6.77 6.72
C ALA A 531 45.50 6.69 7.47
N THR A 532 46.48 6.02 6.86
CA THR A 532 47.87 5.99 7.33
C THR A 532 48.83 6.48 6.26
N ALA A 533 49.95 7.10 6.68
CA ALA A 533 51.09 7.44 5.84
C ALA A 533 52.34 6.70 6.34
N ASN A 534 52.93 5.85 5.49
CA ASN A 534 54.04 4.96 5.84
C ASN A 534 53.78 4.15 7.13
N GLY A 535 52.52 3.76 7.37
CA GLY A 535 52.09 3.01 8.55
C GLY A 535 51.79 3.83 9.81
N ASN A 536 51.89 5.16 9.77
CA ASN A 536 51.47 6.03 10.88
C ASN A 536 50.10 6.65 10.59
N ASP A 537 49.21 6.70 11.57
CA ASP A 537 47.90 7.33 11.42
C ASP A 537 48.03 8.81 11.07
N ILE A 538 47.18 9.27 10.15
CA ILE A 538 47.08 10.68 9.76
C ILE A 538 45.63 11.16 9.85
N SER A 539 45.45 12.42 10.23
CA SER A 539 44.13 13.08 10.19
C SER A 539 43.89 13.73 8.84
N THR A 540 42.62 13.91 8.47
CA THR A 540 42.26 14.62 7.22
C THR A 540 42.78 16.05 7.24
N GLY A 541 43.46 16.45 6.16
CA GLY A 541 44.15 17.75 6.04
C GLY A 541 45.60 17.75 6.50
N ALA A 542 46.16 16.62 6.94
CA ALA A 542 47.58 16.51 7.28
C ALA A 542 48.48 16.76 6.05
N ALA A 543 49.58 17.48 6.26
CA ALA A 543 50.64 17.62 5.26
C ALA A 543 51.69 16.50 5.42
N VAL A 544 51.72 15.58 4.47
CA VAL A 544 52.50 14.34 4.48
C VAL A 544 53.69 14.45 3.53
N ALA A 545 54.87 13.94 3.89
CA ALA A 545 56.06 14.02 3.05
C ALA A 545 55.85 13.44 1.63
N THR A 546 56.36 14.13 0.61
CA THR A 546 56.37 13.64 -0.77
C THR A 546 57.06 12.27 -0.85
N GLY A 547 56.45 11.32 -1.58
CA GLY A 547 56.91 9.94 -1.71
C GLY A 547 56.35 8.97 -0.67
N SER A 548 55.52 9.43 0.28
CA SER A 548 54.91 8.55 1.28
C SER A 548 53.86 7.62 0.68
N LYS A 549 53.82 6.37 1.15
CA LYS A 549 52.75 5.42 0.84
C LYS A 549 51.54 5.71 1.73
N LEU A 550 50.37 5.88 1.12
CA LEU A 550 49.10 6.09 1.82
C LEU A 550 48.23 4.84 1.75
N VAL A 551 47.61 4.47 2.88
CA VAL A 551 46.58 3.42 2.95
C VAL A 551 45.33 4.02 3.58
N PHE A 552 44.24 4.00 2.85
CA PHE A 552 42.91 4.39 3.32
C PHE A 552 42.10 3.13 3.61
N THR A 553 41.50 3.06 4.80
CA THR A 553 40.72 1.90 5.25
C THR A 553 39.30 2.34 5.55
N ALA A 554 38.33 1.75 4.83
CA ALA A 554 36.92 1.97 5.04
C ALA A 554 36.39 1.12 6.20
N HIS A 555 35.46 1.71 6.95
CA HIS A 555 34.68 1.09 8.02
C HIS A 555 33.19 1.31 7.72
N PRO A 556 32.57 0.50 6.83
CA PRO A 556 31.13 0.53 6.59
C PRO A 556 30.34 0.24 7.87
N LEU A 557 29.17 0.86 8.03
CA LEU A 557 28.25 0.50 9.09
C LEU A 557 27.68 -0.90 8.85
N GLU A 558 27.17 -1.54 9.91
CA GLU A 558 26.53 -2.85 9.81
C GLU A 558 25.37 -2.82 8.80
N GLY A 559 25.37 -3.76 7.84
CA GLY A 559 24.39 -3.82 6.74
C GLY A 559 24.76 -3.02 5.48
N TYR A 560 25.95 -2.40 5.45
CA TYR A 560 26.45 -1.61 4.32
C TYR A 560 27.80 -2.14 3.84
N LYS A 561 28.14 -1.89 2.57
CA LYS A 561 29.42 -2.22 1.95
C LYS A 561 30.02 -1.02 1.25
N VAL A 562 31.31 -1.07 0.93
CA VAL A 562 31.94 -0.06 0.08
C VAL A 562 31.35 -0.15 -1.32
N ASP A 563 30.72 0.94 -1.74
CA ASP A 563 30.16 1.09 -3.08
C ASP A 563 31.23 1.56 -4.05
N SER A 564 31.89 2.66 -3.68
CA SER A 564 32.83 3.33 -4.56
C SER A 564 33.83 4.21 -3.80
N TRP A 565 35.03 4.31 -4.35
CA TRP A 565 36.07 5.24 -3.93
C TRP A 565 36.21 6.35 -4.97
N LEU A 566 36.44 7.58 -4.51
CA LEU A 566 36.77 8.71 -5.38
C LEU A 566 38.16 9.23 -5.05
N ASN A 567 38.98 9.48 -6.07
CA ASN A 567 40.26 10.16 -5.95
C ASN A 567 40.17 11.52 -6.66
N ASN A 568 40.36 12.61 -5.91
CA ASN A 568 40.19 13.97 -6.40
C ASN A 568 38.83 14.23 -7.07
N ASN A 569 37.78 13.61 -6.50
CA ASN A 569 36.39 13.60 -7.00
C ASN A 569 36.18 12.82 -8.32
N GLU A 570 37.16 12.07 -8.81
CA GLU A 570 37.00 11.12 -9.93
C GLU A 570 36.76 9.70 -9.40
N LEU A 571 35.80 8.99 -10.01
CA LEU A 571 35.44 7.62 -9.62
C LEU A 571 36.59 6.65 -9.91
N VAL A 572 37.00 5.89 -8.89
CA VAL A 572 37.92 4.75 -9.05
C VAL A 572 37.09 3.53 -9.48
N VAL A 573 37.01 3.32 -10.79
CA VAL A 573 36.14 2.31 -11.40
C VAL A 573 36.47 0.90 -10.90
N GLY A 574 35.45 0.19 -10.41
CA GLY A 574 35.51 -1.24 -10.09
C GLY A 574 36.17 -1.61 -8.76
N LEU A 575 36.52 -0.63 -7.91
CA LEU A 575 37.10 -0.89 -6.60
C LEU A 575 36.02 -0.85 -5.50
N THR A 576 35.68 -2.02 -4.95
CA THR A 576 34.74 -2.20 -3.82
C THR A 576 35.42 -2.77 -2.56
N ALA A 577 36.75 -2.85 -2.56
CA ALA A 577 37.51 -3.33 -1.41
C ALA A 577 37.48 -2.31 -0.26
N ASN A 578 37.63 -2.79 0.97
CA ASN A 578 37.70 -1.95 2.16
C ASN A 578 39.01 -1.13 2.25
N GLU A 579 39.97 -1.35 1.36
CA GLU A 579 41.22 -0.59 1.34
C GLU A 579 41.48 0.05 -0.02
N TYR A 580 41.95 1.29 0.00
CA TYR A 580 42.49 1.99 -1.16
C TYR A 580 43.92 2.48 -0.87
N VAL A 581 44.85 2.19 -1.78
CA VAL A 581 46.29 2.43 -1.57
C VAL A 581 46.84 3.39 -2.62
N ILE A 582 47.59 4.39 -2.18
CA ILE A 582 48.43 5.24 -3.03
C ILE A 582 49.89 4.90 -2.70
N GLU A 583 50.58 4.23 -3.62
CA GLU A 583 51.94 3.71 -3.39
C GLU A 583 52.99 4.81 -3.19
N SER A 584 52.80 6.00 -3.77
CA SER A 584 53.71 7.15 -3.62
C SER A 584 52.96 8.47 -3.79
N LEU A 585 52.90 9.28 -2.73
CA LEU A 585 52.25 10.58 -2.73
C LEU A 585 53.11 11.65 -3.42
N ASN A 586 52.69 12.10 -4.60
CA ASN A 586 53.47 13.06 -5.40
C ASN A 586 52.83 14.46 -5.48
N THR A 587 51.54 14.57 -5.18
CA THR A 587 50.74 15.82 -5.17
C THR A 587 49.75 15.78 -4.02
N ASP A 588 49.11 16.90 -3.69
CA ASP A 588 47.93 16.91 -2.82
C ASP A 588 46.84 15.95 -3.36
N VAL A 589 46.11 15.30 -2.45
CA VAL A 589 45.10 14.30 -2.79
C VAL A 589 43.87 14.41 -1.88
N LYS A 590 42.68 14.19 -2.46
CA LYS A 590 41.40 14.08 -1.75
C LYS A 590 40.75 12.72 -2.02
N ILE A 591 40.64 11.88 -0.99
CA ILE A 591 39.98 10.56 -1.10
C ILE A 591 38.59 10.60 -0.49
N SER A 592 37.58 10.17 -1.24
CA SER A 592 36.21 10.13 -0.73
C SER A 592 35.65 8.71 -0.79
N LEU A 593 34.91 8.31 0.25
CA LEU A 593 34.27 7.01 0.35
C LEU A 593 32.75 7.14 0.14
N ILE A 594 32.15 6.23 -0.61
CA ILE A 594 30.71 6.01 -0.67
C ILE A 594 30.46 4.57 -0.25
N CYS A 595 29.60 4.38 0.75
CA CYS A 595 29.06 3.07 1.09
C CYS A 595 27.61 2.96 0.59
N SER A 596 27.17 1.76 0.22
CA SER A 596 25.78 1.49 -0.15
C SER A 596 25.26 0.30 0.65
N LYS A 597 23.93 0.19 0.75
CA LYS A 597 23.27 -0.90 1.47
C LYS A 597 23.64 -2.22 0.79
N ASP A 598 24.02 -3.23 1.57
CA ASP A 598 24.37 -4.53 1.01
C ASP A 598 23.10 -5.34 0.69
N GLU A 599 22.52 -5.12 -0.49
CA GLU A 599 21.28 -5.77 -0.94
C GLU A 599 21.42 -7.29 -1.17
N SER A 600 22.65 -7.81 -1.20
CA SER A 600 22.94 -9.24 -1.34
C SER A 600 22.95 -10.02 -0.01
N ALA A 601 22.74 -9.35 1.12
CA ALA A 601 22.81 -9.95 2.46
C ALA A 601 21.45 -9.93 3.19
N GLY A 602 20.48 -10.68 2.65
CA GLY A 602 19.45 -11.39 3.42
C GLY A 602 18.23 -10.60 3.92
N ASP A 603 17.07 -10.85 3.32
CA ASP A 603 15.76 -10.58 3.98
C ASP A 603 14.57 -11.45 3.54
N GLU A 604 14.66 -12.28 2.50
CA GLU A 604 13.48 -13.06 2.04
C GLU A 604 12.92 -14.04 3.07
N HIS A 605 13.76 -14.53 3.99
CA HIS A 605 13.36 -15.46 5.05
C HIS A 605 13.26 -14.82 6.45
N LYS A 606 13.39 -13.49 6.58
CA LYS A 606 13.22 -12.82 7.88
C LYS A 606 11.75 -12.48 8.15
N PRO A 607 11.30 -12.50 9.41
CA PRO A 607 9.97 -12.06 9.76
C PRO A 607 9.86 -10.53 9.66
N VAL A 608 8.88 -10.05 8.89
CA VAL A 608 8.44 -8.65 8.88
C VAL A 608 7.47 -8.46 10.05
N VAL A 609 7.86 -7.65 11.02
CA VAL A 609 7.11 -7.43 12.26
C VAL A 609 6.84 -5.95 12.48
N ASN A 610 5.57 -5.59 12.69
CA ASN A 610 5.14 -4.23 12.99
C ASN A 610 4.37 -4.23 14.31
N ASP A 611 4.89 -3.57 15.34
CA ASP A 611 4.23 -3.44 16.66
C ASP A 611 3.74 -4.77 17.26
N GLY A 612 4.58 -5.82 17.17
CA GLY A 612 4.25 -7.16 17.64
C GLY A 612 3.35 -7.98 16.71
N HIS A 613 2.92 -7.43 15.57
CA HIS A 613 2.25 -8.18 14.51
C HIS A 613 3.27 -8.76 13.54
N LEU A 614 3.24 -10.08 13.36
CA LEU A 614 3.95 -10.75 12.28
C LEU A 614 3.15 -10.58 10.99
N VAL A 615 3.65 -9.73 10.09
CA VAL A 615 2.96 -9.30 8.86
C VAL A 615 3.29 -10.20 7.69
N LYS A 616 4.55 -10.60 7.55
CA LYS A 616 5.01 -11.49 6.48
C LYS A 616 6.23 -12.27 6.92
N TRP A 617 6.29 -13.56 6.66
CA TRP A 617 7.47 -14.38 6.91
C TRP A 617 7.47 -15.64 6.03
N GLN A 618 8.57 -15.87 5.32
CA GLN A 618 8.78 -17.10 4.55
C GLN A 618 9.98 -17.89 5.11
N PRO A 619 9.88 -18.49 6.31
CA PRO A 619 10.98 -19.24 6.89
C PRO A 619 11.26 -20.54 6.11
N VAL A 620 12.49 -21.04 6.26
CA VAL A 620 12.93 -22.33 5.73
C VAL A 620 13.04 -23.34 6.87
N GLY A 621 12.44 -24.52 6.71
CA GLY A 621 12.47 -25.57 7.73
C GLY A 621 11.60 -25.26 8.95
N GLU A 622 12.16 -25.39 10.15
CA GLU A 622 11.44 -25.12 11.39
C GLU A 622 11.52 -23.63 11.79
N ALA A 623 10.37 -23.05 12.11
CA ALA A 623 10.24 -21.66 12.52
C ALA A 623 9.71 -21.54 13.95
N VAL A 624 10.16 -20.53 14.69
CA VAL A 624 9.62 -20.18 16.01
C VAL A 624 9.19 -18.72 15.98
N VAL A 625 7.89 -18.49 16.15
CA VAL A 625 7.33 -17.16 16.33
C VAL A 625 7.76 -16.67 17.71
N GLY A 626 8.62 -15.65 17.74
CA GLY A 626 9.22 -15.15 18.97
C GLY A 626 8.21 -14.59 19.97
N ASP A 627 8.60 -14.53 21.24
CA ASP A 627 7.73 -14.05 22.32
C ASP A 627 7.39 -12.56 22.23
N THR A 628 8.07 -11.79 21.38
CA THR A 628 7.72 -10.38 21.12
C THR A 628 6.49 -10.24 20.22
N ILE A 629 6.01 -11.33 19.61
CA ILE A 629 4.87 -11.35 18.71
C ILE A 629 3.58 -11.58 19.48
N THR A 630 2.64 -10.68 19.30
CA THR A 630 1.29 -10.71 19.88
C THR A 630 0.22 -11.08 18.86
N ALA A 631 0.51 -10.99 17.57
CA ALA A 631 -0.43 -11.33 16.50
C ALA A 631 0.27 -11.93 15.28
N ILE A 632 -0.36 -12.90 14.63
CA ILE A 632 0.01 -13.38 13.29
C ILE A 632 -1.05 -12.83 12.34
N ASP A 633 -0.67 -11.96 11.40
CA ASP A 633 -1.64 -11.32 10.50
C ASP A 633 -2.17 -12.28 9.43
N ALA A 634 -3.25 -11.86 8.76
CA ALA A 634 -3.80 -12.62 7.64
C ALA A 634 -2.73 -12.81 6.56
N ARG A 635 -2.61 -14.04 6.04
CA ARG A 635 -1.63 -14.43 5.01
C ARG A 635 -0.16 -14.21 5.41
N ALA A 636 0.16 -14.08 6.70
CA ALA A 636 1.51 -13.79 7.17
C ALA A 636 2.57 -14.82 6.73
N PHE A 637 2.21 -16.10 6.58
CA PHE A 637 3.10 -17.13 6.05
C PHE A 637 2.71 -17.57 4.64
N GLU A 638 1.95 -16.78 3.90
CA GLU A 638 1.51 -17.20 2.57
C GLU A 638 2.70 -17.58 1.67
N GLY A 639 2.62 -18.77 1.08
CA GLY A 639 3.63 -19.27 0.17
C GLY A 639 4.97 -19.55 0.85
N ALA A 640 5.02 -19.67 2.18
CA ALA A 640 6.17 -20.19 2.91
C ALA A 640 6.34 -21.71 2.64
N ASN A 641 6.56 -22.03 1.37
CA ASN A 641 6.58 -23.38 0.82
C ASN A 641 7.71 -24.23 1.37
N GLU A 642 8.74 -23.62 1.95
CA GLU A 642 9.89 -24.30 2.55
C GLU A 642 9.78 -24.53 4.06
N MET A 643 8.75 -23.95 4.70
CA MET A 643 8.50 -24.11 6.12
C MET A 643 7.90 -25.51 6.39
N THR A 644 8.57 -26.31 7.21
CA THR A 644 8.14 -27.67 7.58
C THR A 644 7.41 -27.71 8.91
N LYS A 645 7.73 -26.77 9.80
CA LYS A 645 7.13 -26.64 11.13
C LYS A 645 7.11 -25.19 11.58
N VAL A 646 6.09 -24.80 12.34
CA VAL A 646 6.08 -23.50 13.04
C VAL A 646 5.64 -23.66 14.49
N THR A 647 6.32 -22.96 15.39
CA THR A 647 5.96 -22.85 16.81
C THR A 647 5.36 -21.48 17.07
N ILE A 648 4.10 -21.42 17.48
CA ILE A 648 3.41 -20.19 17.88
C ILE A 648 3.88 -19.80 19.29
N GLY A 649 4.41 -18.59 19.41
CA GLY A 649 4.98 -18.03 20.64
C GLY A 649 3.94 -17.84 21.76
N LYS A 650 4.41 -17.69 23.01
CA LYS A 650 3.52 -17.67 24.19
C LYS A 650 2.64 -16.42 24.30
N ASN A 651 3.04 -15.34 23.64
CA ASN A 651 2.34 -14.06 23.68
C ASN A 651 1.40 -13.84 22.49
N VAL A 652 1.33 -14.77 21.54
CA VAL A 652 0.42 -14.64 20.38
C VAL A 652 -1.03 -14.75 20.85
N GLU A 653 -1.78 -13.66 20.69
CA GLU A 653 -3.17 -13.51 21.08
C GLU A 653 -4.14 -13.69 19.92
N THR A 654 -3.73 -13.31 18.71
CA THR A 654 -4.56 -13.40 17.50
C THR A 654 -3.82 -14.08 16.35
N ILE A 655 -4.58 -14.80 15.53
CA ILE A 655 -4.13 -15.42 14.28
C ILE A 655 -5.17 -15.02 13.23
N GLY A 656 -4.71 -14.28 12.22
CA GLY A 656 -5.52 -13.75 11.13
C GLY A 656 -5.97 -14.84 10.16
N GLU A 657 -6.68 -14.42 9.12
CA GLU A 657 -7.25 -15.32 8.13
C GLU A 657 -6.20 -15.90 7.17
N LEU A 658 -6.36 -17.18 6.81
CA LEU A 658 -5.47 -17.89 5.88
C LEU A 658 -3.97 -17.69 6.18
N PRO A 659 -3.54 -17.77 7.46
CA PRO A 659 -2.20 -17.36 7.88
C PRO A 659 -1.12 -18.26 7.28
N PHE A 660 -1.45 -19.50 6.92
CA PHE A 660 -0.58 -20.53 6.36
C PHE A 660 -0.98 -20.96 4.94
N LEU A 661 -1.63 -20.06 4.18
CA LEU A 661 -2.06 -20.38 2.82
C LEU A 661 -0.87 -20.80 1.96
N TYR A 662 -1.03 -21.88 1.18
CA TYR A 662 0.05 -22.45 0.37
C TYR A 662 1.34 -22.75 1.15
N CYS A 663 1.28 -23.07 2.44
CA CYS A 663 2.44 -23.63 3.17
C CYS A 663 2.60 -25.13 2.90
N ILE A 664 2.84 -25.52 1.65
CA ILE A 664 2.67 -26.92 1.19
C ILE A 664 3.59 -27.96 1.84
N ARG A 665 4.67 -27.54 2.51
CA ARG A 665 5.56 -28.43 3.27
C ARG A 665 5.30 -28.41 4.78
N LEU A 666 4.41 -27.54 5.26
CA LEU A 666 4.11 -27.39 6.69
C LEU A 666 3.30 -28.60 7.17
N THR A 667 3.96 -29.47 7.94
CA THR A 667 3.34 -30.69 8.47
C THR A 667 2.88 -30.53 9.92
N ASP A 668 3.47 -29.57 10.64
CA ASP A 668 3.33 -29.47 12.10
C ASP A 668 3.23 -28.00 12.54
N ILE A 669 2.16 -27.65 13.26
CA ILE A 669 2.05 -26.37 13.95
C ILE A 669 1.95 -26.65 15.44
N THR A 670 2.93 -26.18 16.20
CA THR A 670 2.93 -26.29 17.66
C THR A 670 2.65 -24.95 18.30
N VAL A 671 2.12 -24.96 19.52
CA VAL A 671 1.86 -23.76 20.30
C VAL A 671 2.60 -23.87 21.62
N HIS A 672 3.33 -22.82 21.99
CA HIS A 672 4.02 -22.78 23.28
C HIS A 672 3.04 -23.05 24.43
N ALA A 673 3.42 -23.89 25.40
CA ALA A 673 2.50 -24.38 26.45
C ALA A 673 1.86 -23.25 27.28
N GLU A 674 2.61 -22.16 27.50
CA GLU A 674 2.17 -20.96 28.22
C GLU A 674 1.28 -20.01 27.39
N ASN A 675 1.07 -20.27 26.09
CA ASN A 675 0.16 -19.46 25.29
C ASN A 675 -1.25 -19.49 25.89
N LYS A 676 -1.87 -18.32 26.08
CA LYS A 676 -3.17 -18.18 26.76
C LYS A 676 -4.37 -18.34 25.83
N HIS A 677 -4.19 -18.25 24.51
CA HIS A 677 -5.26 -18.13 23.52
C HIS A 677 -5.36 -19.33 22.58
N PHE A 678 -4.25 -20.03 22.35
CA PHE A 678 -4.17 -21.16 21.45
C PHE A 678 -3.51 -22.36 22.14
N CYS A 679 -3.76 -23.53 21.57
CA CYS A 679 -3.00 -24.74 21.86
C CYS A 679 -2.92 -25.58 20.58
N ASP A 680 -1.95 -26.48 20.49
CA ASP A 680 -1.97 -27.51 19.47
C ASP A 680 -2.44 -28.85 20.05
N VAL A 681 -3.08 -29.65 19.20
CA VAL A 681 -3.33 -31.06 19.46
C VAL A 681 -2.92 -31.83 18.21
N ASP A 682 -1.92 -32.70 18.37
CA ASP A 682 -1.32 -33.44 17.25
C ASP A 682 -0.95 -32.49 16.10
N GLY A 683 -0.25 -31.39 16.40
CA GLY A 683 0.24 -30.38 15.45
C GLY A 683 -0.83 -29.58 14.67
N VAL A 684 -2.10 -29.66 15.10
CA VAL A 684 -3.22 -28.83 14.60
C VAL A 684 -3.55 -27.76 15.61
N VAL A 685 -3.72 -26.51 15.16
CA VAL A 685 -4.00 -25.38 16.06
C VAL A 685 -5.47 -25.32 16.39
N TYR A 686 -5.75 -25.24 17.70
CA TYR A 686 -7.04 -24.94 18.28
C TYR A 686 -6.95 -23.64 19.10
N ASN A 687 -8.09 -23.01 19.38
CA ASN A 687 -8.17 -22.09 20.50
C ASN A 687 -7.87 -22.82 21.83
N LYS A 688 -7.58 -22.06 22.90
CA LYS A 688 -7.11 -22.64 24.17
C LYS A 688 -8.12 -23.62 24.77
N GLU A 689 -9.41 -23.35 24.60
CA GLU A 689 -10.52 -24.16 25.08
C GLU A 689 -10.78 -25.41 24.22
N LYS A 690 -10.11 -25.55 23.08
CA LYS A 690 -10.29 -26.65 22.10
C LYS A 690 -11.70 -26.73 21.52
N THR A 691 -12.39 -25.59 21.48
CA THR A 691 -13.74 -25.43 20.93
C THR A 691 -13.74 -24.93 19.49
N GLU A 692 -12.63 -24.42 18.97
CA GLU A 692 -12.50 -24.00 17.58
C GLU A 692 -11.21 -24.57 16.98
N ILE A 693 -11.31 -25.21 15.82
CA ILE A 693 -10.12 -25.47 14.99
C ILE A 693 -9.75 -24.20 14.23
N VAL A 694 -8.50 -23.77 14.38
CA VAL A 694 -7.97 -22.50 13.88
C VAL A 694 -7.20 -22.69 12.57
N ALA A 695 -6.30 -23.68 12.53
CA ALA A 695 -5.48 -23.96 11.36
C ALA A 695 -5.00 -25.41 11.35
N TYR A 696 -5.10 -26.03 10.18
CA TYR A 696 -4.61 -27.35 9.87
C TYR A 696 -3.41 -27.25 8.91
N PRO A 697 -2.27 -27.90 9.19
CA PRO A 697 -1.10 -27.84 8.31
C PRO A 697 -1.37 -28.50 6.95
N SER A 698 -1.26 -27.74 5.85
CA SER A 698 -1.60 -28.24 4.50
C SER A 698 -0.63 -29.29 3.96
N GLY A 699 0.62 -29.31 4.45
CA GLY A 699 1.65 -30.28 4.04
C GLY A 699 1.53 -31.67 4.67
N ARG A 700 0.53 -31.92 5.53
CA ARG A 700 0.31 -33.27 6.09
C ARG A 700 -0.02 -34.28 5.01
N GLU A 701 0.59 -35.46 5.12
CA GLU A 701 0.32 -36.60 4.22
C GLU A 701 -0.91 -37.43 4.66
N THR A 702 -1.42 -37.21 5.87
CA THR A 702 -2.58 -37.92 6.40
C THR A 702 -3.85 -37.58 5.61
N GLN A 703 -4.53 -38.62 5.12
CA GLN A 703 -5.78 -38.45 4.35
C GLN A 703 -7.02 -38.32 5.22
N GLU A 704 -6.91 -38.57 6.53
CA GLU A 704 -8.02 -38.48 7.47
C GLU A 704 -7.64 -37.64 8.69
N TYR A 705 -8.62 -36.94 9.25
CA TYR A 705 -8.48 -36.22 10.51
C TYR A 705 -9.76 -36.33 11.33
N THR A 706 -9.65 -36.52 12.66
CA THR A 706 -10.81 -36.56 13.55
C THR A 706 -10.80 -35.35 14.47
N LEU A 707 -11.88 -34.56 14.47
CA LEU A 707 -12.02 -33.40 15.35
C LEU A 707 -12.05 -33.83 16.83
N LEU A 708 -11.73 -32.88 17.72
CA LEU A 708 -11.85 -33.11 19.16
C LEU A 708 -13.33 -33.12 19.55
N GLN A 709 -13.69 -33.92 20.55
CA GLN A 709 -15.06 -33.96 21.06
C GLN A 709 -15.53 -32.61 21.63
N THR A 710 -14.59 -31.76 22.04
CA THR A 710 -14.84 -30.40 22.52
C THR A 710 -15.07 -29.39 21.39
N THR A 711 -14.77 -29.73 20.13
CA THR A 711 -14.87 -28.80 19.00
C THR A 711 -16.32 -28.40 18.76
N GLN A 712 -16.55 -27.09 18.72
CA GLN A 712 -17.84 -26.46 18.50
C GLN A 712 -17.92 -25.74 17.15
N THR A 713 -16.82 -25.17 16.67
CA THR A 713 -16.77 -24.42 15.41
C THR A 713 -15.52 -24.75 14.58
N VAL A 714 -15.61 -24.44 13.29
CA VAL A 714 -14.50 -24.53 12.32
C VAL A 714 -14.26 -23.13 11.79
N ARG A 715 -13.05 -22.61 11.97
CA ARG A 715 -12.70 -21.31 11.39
C ARG A 715 -12.72 -21.40 9.85
N PRO A 716 -13.35 -20.45 9.13
CA PRO A 716 -13.29 -20.41 7.67
C PRO A 716 -11.83 -20.46 7.18
N GLY A 717 -11.54 -21.38 6.26
CA GLY A 717 -10.18 -21.57 5.74
C GLY A 717 -9.22 -22.30 6.68
N ALA A 718 -9.66 -22.86 7.82
CA ALA A 718 -8.81 -23.67 8.70
C ALA A 718 -8.12 -24.84 7.96
N PHE A 719 -8.73 -25.34 6.89
CA PHE A 719 -8.21 -26.41 6.03
C PHE A 719 -7.84 -25.94 4.61
N ALA A 720 -7.65 -24.63 4.41
CA ALA A 720 -7.41 -24.06 3.08
C ALA A 720 -6.14 -24.63 2.42
N ALA A 721 -6.19 -24.77 1.10
CA ALA A 721 -5.11 -25.31 0.27
C ALA A 721 -4.59 -26.68 0.75
N ASN A 722 -5.45 -27.50 1.35
CA ASN A 722 -5.11 -28.88 1.71
C ASN A 722 -5.50 -29.84 0.58
N PHE A 723 -4.48 -30.44 -0.06
CA PHE A 723 -4.65 -31.33 -1.21
C PHE A 723 -4.62 -32.83 -0.85
N ASN A 724 -4.27 -33.16 0.39
CA ASN A 724 -4.10 -34.56 0.84
C ASN A 724 -5.26 -35.07 1.71
N LEU A 725 -5.88 -34.18 2.48
CA LEU A 725 -6.96 -34.48 3.41
C LEU A 725 -8.24 -34.79 2.64
N LYS A 726 -8.77 -36.00 2.82
CA LYS A 726 -9.96 -36.51 2.13
C LYS A 726 -11.15 -36.72 3.05
N ASP A 727 -10.90 -36.98 4.34
CA ASP A 727 -11.96 -37.30 5.29
C ASP A 727 -11.76 -36.60 6.64
N VAL A 728 -12.63 -35.65 6.97
CA VAL A 728 -12.68 -35.05 8.31
C VAL A 728 -13.87 -35.59 9.09
N LYS A 729 -13.61 -36.22 10.24
CA LYS A 729 -14.57 -36.96 11.05
C LYS A 729 -14.95 -36.19 12.31
N VAL A 730 -16.22 -36.27 12.71
CA VAL A 730 -16.67 -35.87 14.06
C VAL A 730 -16.76 -37.10 14.97
N PRO A 731 -16.24 -37.04 16.21
CA PRO A 731 -16.20 -38.19 17.11
C PRO A 731 -17.57 -38.61 17.65
N THR A 732 -18.55 -37.69 17.74
CA THR A 732 -19.92 -38.02 18.17
C THR A 732 -20.95 -37.24 17.35
N THR A 733 -22.17 -37.78 17.24
CA THR A 733 -23.28 -37.15 16.51
C THR A 733 -23.96 -36.02 17.28
N GLU A 734 -23.60 -35.78 18.54
CA GLU A 734 -24.18 -34.72 19.40
C GLU A 734 -23.44 -33.38 19.26
N MET A 735 -22.37 -33.34 18.46
CA MET A 735 -21.58 -32.13 18.24
C MET A 735 -22.35 -31.09 17.40
N PRO A 736 -22.06 -29.79 17.60
CA PRO A 736 -22.65 -28.71 16.79
C PRO A 736 -22.11 -28.66 15.34
N ILE A 737 -21.21 -29.58 14.99
CA ILE A 737 -20.66 -29.81 13.65
C ILE A 737 -20.98 -31.25 13.27
N ALA A 738 -21.40 -31.47 12.03
CA ALA A 738 -21.57 -32.80 11.47
C ALA A 738 -20.49 -33.07 10.41
N SER A 739 -20.08 -34.33 10.26
CA SER A 739 -19.27 -34.77 9.11
C SER A 739 -20.02 -35.80 8.27
N GLU A 740 -19.88 -35.71 6.95
CA GLU A 740 -20.37 -36.74 6.03
C GLU A 740 -19.51 -36.79 4.77
N ALA A 741 -19.02 -37.98 4.40
CA ALA A 741 -18.11 -38.18 3.27
C ALA A 741 -16.91 -37.21 3.28
N GLY A 742 -16.37 -36.93 4.47
CA GLY A 742 -15.24 -36.03 4.70
C GLY A 742 -15.55 -34.54 4.77
N ALA A 743 -16.71 -34.10 4.28
CA ALA A 743 -17.13 -32.71 4.36
C ALA A 743 -17.68 -32.39 5.75
N LEU A 744 -17.50 -31.13 6.17
CA LEU A 744 -18.01 -30.60 7.43
C LEU A 744 -19.21 -29.70 7.20
N TYR A 745 -20.18 -29.82 8.09
CA TYR A 745 -21.44 -29.09 8.02
C TYR A 745 -21.84 -28.56 9.40
N SER A 746 -22.78 -27.62 9.43
CA SER A 746 -23.56 -27.34 10.65
C SER A 746 -24.26 -28.61 11.15
N ALA A 747 -24.64 -28.64 12.44
CA ALA A 747 -25.33 -29.80 13.05
C ALA A 747 -26.58 -30.27 12.28
N ASP A 748 -27.35 -29.34 11.72
CA ASP A 748 -28.54 -29.60 10.90
C ASP A 748 -28.21 -29.94 9.43
N LYS A 749 -26.92 -29.94 9.07
CA LYS A 749 -26.37 -30.17 7.72
C LYS A 749 -26.82 -29.17 6.65
N LYS A 750 -27.39 -28.03 7.05
CA LYS A 750 -27.87 -26.99 6.11
C LYS A 750 -26.76 -26.08 5.61
N THR A 751 -25.68 -25.90 6.36
CA THR A 751 -24.53 -25.08 5.96
C THR A 751 -23.33 -25.97 5.75
N LEU A 752 -22.75 -25.94 4.54
CA LEU A 752 -21.45 -26.54 4.25
C LEU A 752 -20.34 -25.62 4.77
N LEU A 753 -19.47 -26.15 5.64
CA LEU A 753 -18.40 -25.42 6.31
C LEU A 753 -17.02 -25.71 5.70
N PHE A 754 -16.82 -26.92 5.18
CA PHE A 754 -15.60 -27.34 4.52
C PHE A 754 -15.86 -28.53 3.60
N GLN A 755 -15.30 -28.49 2.39
CA GLN A 755 -15.31 -29.57 1.43
C GLN A 755 -13.86 -29.97 1.09
N PRO A 756 -13.45 -31.22 1.39
CA PRO A 756 -12.17 -31.75 0.96
C PRO A 756 -11.99 -31.65 -0.56
N ILE A 757 -10.77 -31.31 -0.98
CA ILE A 757 -10.37 -31.35 -2.39
C ILE A 757 -10.21 -32.83 -2.77
N THR A 758 -11.15 -33.35 -3.54
CA THR A 758 -11.13 -34.74 -3.98
C THR A 758 -10.52 -34.87 -5.38
N VAL A 759 -9.86 -36.00 -5.65
CA VAL A 759 -9.31 -36.30 -6.97
C VAL A 759 -10.47 -36.70 -7.90
N GLY A 760 -10.79 -35.85 -8.87
CA GLY A 760 -11.83 -36.08 -9.86
C GLY A 760 -12.22 -34.79 -10.60
N GLU A 761 -12.77 -34.91 -11.80
CA GLU A 761 -13.21 -33.74 -12.57
C GLU A 761 -14.56 -33.19 -12.09
N GLU A 762 -15.33 -33.95 -11.32
CA GLU A 762 -16.66 -33.57 -10.84
C GLU A 762 -16.81 -33.65 -9.32
N LEU A 763 -17.39 -32.62 -8.72
CA LEU A 763 -17.79 -32.56 -7.31
C LEU A 763 -19.31 -32.48 -7.20
N LYS A 764 -19.92 -33.20 -6.25
CA LYS A 764 -21.37 -33.14 -5.98
C LYS A 764 -21.59 -32.66 -4.55
N VAL A 765 -22.19 -31.49 -4.40
CA VAL A 765 -22.59 -30.97 -3.09
C VAL A 765 -23.83 -31.72 -2.61
N LYS A 766 -23.85 -32.04 -1.31
CA LYS A 766 -24.90 -32.85 -0.68
C LYS A 766 -26.27 -32.17 -0.77
N GLU A 767 -27.30 -32.95 -1.09
CA GLU A 767 -28.71 -32.49 -1.02
C GLU A 767 -29.13 -32.17 0.41
N GLY A 768 -29.93 -31.11 0.58
CA GLY A 768 -30.32 -30.55 1.88
C GLY A 768 -29.42 -29.41 2.36
N VAL A 769 -28.26 -29.17 1.72
CA VAL A 769 -27.46 -27.97 1.96
C VAL A 769 -28.19 -26.76 1.39
N GLU A 770 -28.43 -25.76 2.24
CA GLU A 770 -29.10 -24.50 1.92
C GLU A 770 -28.09 -23.36 1.74
N THR A 771 -26.91 -23.46 2.37
CA THR A 771 -25.84 -22.44 2.35
C THR A 771 -24.47 -23.06 2.10
N ILE A 772 -23.72 -22.54 1.14
CA ILE A 772 -22.26 -22.76 1.04
C ILE A 772 -21.58 -21.65 1.84
N GLY A 773 -20.99 -22.01 2.97
CA GLY A 773 -20.33 -21.06 3.87
C GLY A 773 -19.03 -20.50 3.28
N ARG A 774 -18.56 -19.41 3.88
CA ARG A 774 -17.31 -18.75 3.51
C ARG A 774 -16.11 -19.72 3.48
N LEU A 775 -15.33 -19.71 2.40
CA LEU A 775 -14.18 -20.58 2.15
C LEU A 775 -14.49 -22.10 2.26
N ALA A 776 -15.75 -22.51 2.10
CA ALA A 776 -16.13 -23.91 2.22
C ALA A 776 -15.64 -24.75 1.03
N ILE A 777 -15.63 -24.19 -0.18
CA ILE A 777 -15.15 -24.84 -1.41
C ILE A 777 -14.13 -23.92 -2.08
N CYS A 778 -12.86 -24.00 -1.69
CA CYS A 778 -11.86 -23.07 -2.19
C CYS A 778 -10.51 -23.73 -2.51
N PHE A 779 -9.71 -23.03 -3.31
CA PHE A 779 -8.33 -23.39 -3.66
C PHE A 779 -8.19 -24.75 -4.36
N SER A 780 -9.22 -25.24 -5.04
CA SER A 780 -9.11 -26.50 -5.79
C SER A 780 -8.36 -26.33 -7.11
N PRO A 781 -7.28 -27.10 -7.34
CA PRO A 781 -6.58 -27.10 -8.61
C PRO A 781 -7.07 -28.20 -9.56
N VAL A 782 -8.07 -29.01 -9.19
CA VAL A 782 -8.37 -30.27 -9.89
C VAL A 782 -9.78 -30.41 -10.47
N PHE A 783 -10.83 -30.02 -9.75
CA PHE A 783 -12.19 -30.27 -10.24
C PHE A 783 -12.59 -29.21 -11.27
N LYS A 784 -13.28 -29.68 -12.32
CA LYS A 784 -13.74 -28.86 -13.45
C LYS A 784 -15.23 -28.57 -13.38
N LYS A 785 -15.99 -29.42 -12.70
CA LYS A 785 -17.43 -29.29 -12.62
C LYS A 785 -17.95 -29.51 -11.22
N ILE A 786 -18.95 -28.72 -10.82
CA ILE A 786 -19.66 -28.91 -9.55
C ILE A 786 -21.17 -29.01 -9.76
N PHE A 787 -21.80 -29.95 -9.07
CA PHE A 787 -23.24 -30.07 -8.98
C PHE A 787 -23.74 -29.53 -7.65
N LEU A 788 -24.56 -28.48 -7.71
CA LEU A 788 -25.21 -27.85 -6.57
C LEU A 788 -26.55 -28.54 -6.28
N PRO A 789 -27.00 -28.58 -5.00
CA PRO A 789 -28.23 -29.25 -4.63
C PRO A 789 -29.46 -28.38 -4.93
N ALA A 790 -30.63 -29.00 -5.01
CA ALA A 790 -31.89 -28.30 -5.23
C ALA A 790 -32.22 -27.35 -4.08
N SER A 791 -31.84 -27.72 -2.86
CA SER A 791 -32.02 -26.94 -1.64
C SER A 791 -31.16 -25.69 -1.51
N LEU A 792 -30.13 -25.50 -2.34
CA LEU A 792 -29.18 -24.39 -2.16
C LEU A 792 -29.85 -23.05 -2.43
N THR A 793 -29.81 -22.14 -1.45
CA THR A 793 -30.38 -20.79 -1.55
C THR A 793 -29.32 -19.70 -1.47
N LYS A 794 -28.15 -19.96 -0.88
CA LYS A 794 -27.10 -18.96 -0.65
C LYS A 794 -25.69 -19.51 -0.85
N ILE A 795 -24.86 -18.76 -1.57
CA ILE A 795 -23.40 -18.88 -1.52
C ILE A 795 -22.90 -17.63 -0.81
N GLU A 796 -22.22 -17.81 0.32
CA GLU A 796 -21.67 -16.68 1.09
C GLU A 796 -20.43 -16.07 0.43
N SER A 797 -19.97 -14.94 0.94
CA SER A 797 -18.77 -14.28 0.43
C SER A 797 -17.57 -15.24 0.49
N LEU A 798 -16.79 -15.30 -0.60
CA LEU A 798 -15.68 -16.26 -0.79
C LEU A 798 -16.07 -17.75 -0.65
N GLY A 799 -17.36 -18.09 -0.74
CA GLY A 799 -17.82 -19.47 -0.50
C GLY A 799 -17.29 -20.50 -1.50
N MET A 800 -17.06 -20.08 -2.75
CA MET A 800 -16.61 -20.90 -3.86
C MET A 800 -15.40 -20.29 -4.61
N ALA A 801 -14.50 -19.58 -3.93
CA ALA A 801 -13.43 -18.83 -4.58
C ALA A 801 -12.13 -19.65 -4.81
N TYR A 802 -11.30 -19.19 -5.74
CA TYR A 802 -9.96 -19.71 -6.05
C TYR A 802 -9.92 -21.16 -6.58
N ASN A 803 -10.98 -21.62 -7.21
CA ASN A 803 -11.07 -22.92 -7.87
C ASN A 803 -10.64 -22.80 -9.34
N MET A 804 -9.32 -22.71 -9.56
CA MET A 804 -8.74 -22.28 -10.84
C MET A 804 -9.20 -23.11 -12.05
N MET A 805 -9.46 -24.41 -11.86
CA MET A 805 -9.89 -25.34 -12.91
C MET A 805 -11.41 -25.48 -13.03
N LEU A 806 -12.21 -24.89 -12.14
CA LEU A 806 -13.67 -24.97 -12.20
C LEU A 806 -14.16 -24.29 -13.48
N SER A 807 -14.65 -25.08 -14.44
CA SER A 807 -15.19 -24.60 -15.70
C SER A 807 -16.72 -24.50 -15.73
N GLN A 808 -17.40 -25.22 -14.82
CA GLN A 808 -18.86 -25.27 -14.81
C GLN A 808 -19.42 -25.53 -13.40
N PHE A 809 -20.46 -24.81 -13.00
CA PHE A 809 -21.38 -25.27 -11.96
C PHE A 809 -22.78 -25.52 -12.55
N ALA A 810 -23.50 -26.51 -12.02
CA ALA A 810 -24.79 -26.93 -12.55
C ALA A 810 -25.66 -27.62 -11.50
N TRP A 811 -26.91 -27.93 -11.87
CA TRP A 811 -27.78 -28.84 -11.12
C TRP A 811 -27.96 -30.14 -11.92
N GLN A 812 -28.39 -31.21 -11.24
CA GLN A 812 -28.74 -32.45 -11.95
C GLN A 812 -29.92 -32.21 -12.90
N GLU A 813 -29.99 -33.01 -13.98
CA GLU A 813 -31.06 -32.87 -14.97
C GLU A 813 -32.44 -32.96 -14.32
N GLY A 814 -33.32 -32.00 -14.63
CA GLY A 814 -34.67 -31.91 -14.07
C GLY A 814 -34.78 -31.23 -12.70
N VAL A 815 -33.68 -30.77 -12.11
CA VAL A 815 -33.68 -29.98 -10.86
C VAL A 815 -33.88 -28.50 -11.18
N THR A 816 -34.85 -27.87 -10.52
CA THR A 816 -35.02 -26.41 -10.55
C THR A 816 -34.11 -25.77 -9.50
N PRO A 817 -33.20 -24.87 -9.88
CA PRO A 817 -32.37 -24.13 -8.93
C PRO A 817 -33.21 -23.30 -7.95
N ALA A 818 -32.84 -23.31 -6.67
CA ALA A 818 -33.42 -22.43 -5.64
C ALA A 818 -32.45 -21.32 -5.19
N LEU A 819 -31.28 -21.19 -5.84
CA LEU A 819 -30.22 -20.26 -5.45
C LEU A 819 -30.73 -18.82 -5.57
N GLU A 820 -30.71 -18.08 -4.47
CA GLU A 820 -31.20 -16.71 -4.38
C GLU A 820 -30.07 -15.68 -4.26
N THR A 821 -28.92 -16.06 -3.68
CA THR A 821 -27.83 -15.12 -3.40
C THR A 821 -26.47 -15.70 -3.73
N ILE A 822 -25.69 -14.94 -4.49
CA ILE A 822 -24.24 -15.12 -4.67
C ILE A 822 -23.57 -13.94 -3.96
N GLY A 823 -22.83 -14.22 -2.89
CA GLY A 823 -22.14 -13.22 -2.07
C GLY A 823 -20.92 -12.61 -2.74
N ASP A 824 -20.24 -11.72 -2.02
CA ASP A 824 -19.08 -11.00 -2.54
C ASP A 824 -17.89 -11.94 -2.74
N ASN A 825 -17.12 -11.74 -3.80
CA ASN A 825 -15.96 -12.59 -4.11
C ASN A 825 -16.29 -14.10 -4.19
N ALA A 826 -17.57 -14.48 -4.34
CA ALA A 826 -18.01 -15.87 -4.18
C ALA A 826 -17.33 -16.85 -5.14
N PHE A 827 -16.98 -16.42 -6.35
CA PHE A 827 -16.25 -17.16 -7.38
C PHE A 827 -14.97 -16.41 -7.80
N GLU A 828 -14.40 -15.59 -6.90
CA GLU A 828 -13.17 -14.86 -7.20
C GLU A 828 -12.06 -15.81 -7.66
N ARG A 829 -11.40 -15.51 -8.79
CA ARG A 829 -10.30 -16.30 -9.38
C ARG A 829 -10.65 -17.75 -9.71
N ASP A 830 -11.92 -18.03 -10.00
CA ASP A 830 -12.33 -19.26 -10.68
C ASP A 830 -12.06 -19.14 -12.18
N MET A 831 -10.78 -18.99 -12.54
CA MET A 831 -10.34 -18.47 -13.84
C MET A 831 -10.89 -19.23 -15.06
N SER A 832 -11.23 -20.51 -14.90
CA SER A 832 -11.74 -21.37 -15.98
C SER A 832 -13.26 -21.35 -16.14
N LEU A 833 -14.02 -20.69 -15.25
CA LEU A 833 -15.48 -20.80 -15.21
C LEU A 833 -16.08 -20.12 -16.44
N LEU A 834 -16.83 -20.91 -17.24
CA LEU A 834 -17.27 -20.49 -18.57
C LEU A 834 -18.57 -19.68 -18.55
N GLN A 835 -19.45 -19.91 -17.56
CA GLN A 835 -20.76 -19.27 -17.56
C GLN A 835 -21.38 -19.10 -16.17
N LEU A 836 -22.19 -18.05 -16.04
CA LEU A 836 -23.26 -17.97 -15.05
C LEU A 836 -24.58 -18.42 -15.72
N PRO A 837 -25.07 -19.65 -15.47
CA PRO A 837 -26.29 -20.15 -16.08
C PRO A 837 -27.52 -19.38 -15.62
N HIS A 838 -28.62 -19.47 -16.39
CA HIS A 838 -29.88 -18.85 -15.99
C HIS A 838 -30.47 -19.52 -14.73
N ILE A 839 -30.60 -18.72 -13.67
CA ILE A 839 -31.12 -19.14 -12.35
C ILE A 839 -32.30 -18.23 -12.02
N ALA A 840 -33.52 -18.65 -12.35
CA ALA A 840 -34.71 -17.79 -12.20
C ALA A 840 -34.95 -17.29 -10.76
N SER A 841 -34.50 -18.04 -9.75
CA SER A 841 -34.62 -17.70 -8.34
C SER A 841 -33.59 -16.66 -7.85
N LEU A 842 -32.56 -16.34 -8.64
CA LEU A 842 -31.45 -15.51 -8.19
C LEU A 842 -31.89 -14.04 -8.02
N LYS A 843 -31.63 -13.49 -6.83
CA LYS A 843 -32.06 -12.15 -6.39
C LYS A 843 -30.88 -11.19 -6.18
N HIS A 844 -29.68 -11.70 -5.92
CA HIS A 844 -28.53 -10.87 -5.60
C HIS A 844 -27.20 -11.47 -6.08
N ILE A 845 -26.36 -10.63 -6.68
CA ILE A 845 -24.96 -10.89 -7.01
C ILE A 845 -24.10 -9.80 -6.35
N GLY A 846 -23.23 -10.21 -5.44
CA GLY A 846 -22.37 -9.34 -4.63
C GLY A 846 -21.21 -8.68 -5.40
N SER A 847 -20.45 -7.86 -4.69
CA SER A 847 -19.27 -7.15 -5.18
C SER A 847 -18.16 -8.16 -5.52
N ASN A 848 -17.47 -7.98 -6.64
CA ASN A 848 -16.38 -8.89 -7.05
C ASN A 848 -16.78 -10.37 -7.14
N ALA A 849 -18.08 -10.70 -7.22
CA ALA A 849 -18.58 -12.07 -7.18
C ALA A 849 -17.89 -12.98 -8.20
N PHE A 850 -17.56 -12.46 -9.39
CA PHE A 850 -16.83 -13.14 -10.47
C PHE A 850 -15.53 -12.42 -10.83
N LEU A 851 -14.85 -11.81 -9.85
CA LEU A 851 -13.58 -11.12 -10.08
C LEU A 851 -12.52 -12.08 -10.64
N ASN A 852 -11.87 -11.72 -11.74
CA ASN A 852 -10.83 -12.52 -12.42
C ASN A 852 -11.32 -13.90 -12.90
N VAL A 853 -12.58 -14.03 -13.28
CA VAL A 853 -13.11 -15.20 -13.98
C VAL A 853 -12.83 -15.05 -15.48
N LEU A 854 -11.58 -15.29 -15.86
CA LEU A 854 -11.04 -14.87 -17.15
C LEU A 854 -11.74 -15.53 -18.35
N LEU A 855 -12.15 -16.80 -18.22
CA LEU A 855 -12.76 -17.57 -19.32
C LEU A 855 -14.30 -17.53 -19.35
N MET A 856 -14.96 -16.66 -18.57
CA MET A 856 -16.41 -16.53 -18.64
C MET A 856 -16.83 -15.97 -19.99
N GLU A 857 -17.57 -16.75 -20.78
CA GLU A 857 -18.09 -16.36 -22.10
C GLU A 857 -19.54 -15.86 -22.03
N GLU A 858 -20.32 -16.37 -21.07
CA GLU A 858 -21.77 -16.16 -21.00
C GLU A 858 -22.28 -15.87 -19.57
N ALA A 859 -23.14 -14.87 -19.42
CA ALA A 859 -23.76 -14.56 -18.14
C ALA A 859 -25.26 -14.28 -18.25
N HIS A 860 -26.07 -14.94 -17.41
CA HIS A 860 -27.52 -14.76 -17.35
C HIS A 860 -27.95 -14.01 -16.09
N ILE A 861 -28.59 -12.85 -16.26
CA ILE A 861 -29.01 -11.94 -15.19
C ILE A 861 -30.55 -11.87 -15.09
N PRO A 862 -31.17 -12.55 -14.11
CA PRO A 862 -32.63 -12.58 -13.96
C PRO A 862 -33.25 -11.21 -13.70
N ALA A 863 -34.52 -11.04 -14.11
CA ALA A 863 -35.20 -9.75 -14.09
C ALA A 863 -35.29 -9.06 -12.72
N GLY A 864 -35.30 -9.84 -11.63
CA GLY A 864 -35.37 -9.35 -10.25
C GLY A 864 -34.02 -9.33 -9.52
N CYS A 865 -32.92 -9.65 -10.21
CA CYS A 865 -31.60 -9.75 -9.59
C CYS A 865 -30.94 -8.38 -9.45
N THR A 866 -30.48 -8.05 -8.25
CA THR A 866 -29.62 -6.90 -7.97
C THR A 866 -28.15 -7.25 -8.22
N LEU A 867 -27.35 -6.27 -8.65
CA LEU A 867 -25.93 -6.43 -8.95
C LEU A 867 -25.13 -5.31 -8.26
N SER A 868 -24.05 -5.69 -7.59
CA SER A 868 -23.08 -4.74 -7.02
C SER A 868 -22.12 -4.17 -8.07
N SER A 869 -21.41 -3.09 -7.71
CA SER A 869 -20.62 -2.27 -8.64
C SER A 869 -19.44 -2.95 -9.29
N ASP A 870 -18.97 -4.12 -8.87
CA ASP A 870 -17.77 -4.76 -9.43
C ASP A 870 -18.01 -6.27 -9.67
N ALA A 871 -19.27 -6.66 -9.90
CA ALA A 871 -19.69 -8.05 -9.91
C ALA A 871 -18.94 -8.93 -10.94
N PHE A 872 -18.62 -8.40 -12.12
CA PHE A 872 -18.01 -9.13 -13.25
C PHE A 872 -16.65 -8.55 -13.67
N THR A 873 -15.93 -7.93 -12.74
CA THR A 873 -14.62 -7.31 -13.03
C THR A 873 -13.60 -8.33 -13.56
N HIS A 874 -12.88 -7.98 -14.63
CA HIS A 874 -11.89 -8.84 -15.31
C HIS A 874 -12.44 -10.15 -15.91
N CYS A 875 -13.73 -10.22 -16.26
CA CYS A 875 -14.29 -11.32 -17.06
C CYS A 875 -13.96 -11.14 -18.57
N VAL A 876 -12.68 -11.26 -18.93
CA VAL A 876 -12.16 -10.81 -20.24
C VAL A 876 -12.72 -11.56 -21.46
N ALA A 877 -13.15 -12.81 -21.30
CA ALA A 877 -13.72 -13.62 -22.37
C ALA A 877 -15.22 -13.40 -22.60
N LEU A 878 -15.87 -12.47 -21.88
CA LEU A 878 -17.32 -12.31 -21.91
C LEU A 878 -17.80 -11.89 -23.31
N GLN A 879 -18.64 -12.73 -23.92
CA GLN A 879 -19.17 -12.56 -25.26
C GLN A 879 -20.68 -12.32 -25.27
N ASN A 880 -21.42 -12.94 -24.35
CA ASN A 880 -22.87 -12.85 -24.31
C ASN A 880 -23.37 -12.55 -22.90
N VAL A 881 -24.20 -11.52 -22.76
CA VAL A 881 -24.88 -11.19 -21.50
C VAL A 881 -26.38 -11.17 -21.75
N TYR A 882 -27.12 -11.97 -21.00
CA TYR A 882 -28.58 -12.05 -21.09
C TYR A 882 -29.22 -11.33 -19.90
N ALA A 883 -29.79 -10.16 -20.14
CA ALA A 883 -30.52 -9.40 -19.12
C ALA A 883 -32.02 -9.59 -19.31
N TYR A 884 -32.68 -10.25 -18.37
CA TYR A 884 -34.09 -10.65 -18.53
C TYR A 884 -35.11 -9.59 -18.10
N ALA A 885 -34.67 -8.45 -17.55
CA ALA A 885 -35.58 -7.44 -17.03
C ALA A 885 -36.20 -6.60 -18.16
N MET A 886 -37.52 -6.37 -18.09
CA MET A 886 -38.21 -5.41 -18.98
C MET A 886 -37.79 -3.96 -18.73
N GLN A 887 -37.25 -3.69 -17.54
CA GLN A 887 -36.65 -2.41 -17.15
C GLN A 887 -35.22 -2.70 -16.69
N PRO A 888 -34.20 -2.06 -17.26
CA PRO A 888 -32.81 -2.33 -16.88
C PRO A 888 -32.61 -2.16 -15.38
N GLN A 889 -31.95 -3.12 -14.73
CA GLN A 889 -31.61 -2.99 -13.32
C GLN A 889 -30.67 -1.81 -13.09
N THR A 890 -30.81 -1.12 -11.97
CA THR A 890 -29.93 0.00 -11.61
C THR A 890 -28.57 -0.54 -11.19
N ILE A 891 -27.56 -0.30 -12.02
CA ILE A 891 -26.16 -0.71 -11.82
C ILE A 891 -25.21 0.45 -12.15
N THR A 892 -23.93 0.32 -11.81
CA THR A 892 -22.89 1.30 -12.16
C THR A 892 -22.08 0.85 -13.37
N ASP A 893 -21.36 1.78 -14.00
CA ASP A 893 -20.43 1.46 -15.09
C ASP A 893 -19.34 0.47 -14.65
N ASP A 894 -18.98 0.45 -13.36
CA ASP A 894 -17.99 -0.48 -12.80
C ASP A 894 -18.46 -1.95 -12.81
N THR A 895 -19.77 -2.24 -12.94
CA THR A 895 -20.32 -3.60 -12.76
C THR A 895 -19.68 -4.63 -13.70
N PHE A 896 -19.30 -4.15 -14.90
CA PHE A 896 -18.61 -4.88 -15.96
C PHE A 896 -17.26 -4.20 -16.29
N LYS A 897 -16.47 -3.92 -15.25
CA LYS A 897 -15.17 -3.26 -15.36
C LYS A 897 -14.09 -4.19 -15.93
N ASP A 898 -13.14 -3.61 -16.66
CA ASP A 898 -11.95 -4.30 -17.20
C ASP A 898 -12.26 -5.53 -18.06
N ILE A 899 -13.36 -5.47 -18.82
CA ILE A 899 -13.72 -6.47 -19.83
C ILE A 899 -13.23 -5.97 -21.19
N GLU A 900 -12.14 -6.58 -21.68
CA GLU A 900 -11.45 -6.19 -22.93
C GLU A 900 -12.40 -6.13 -24.14
N ASN A 901 -13.32 -7.10 -24.23
CA ASN A 901 -14.18 -7.30 -25.39
C ASN A 901 -15.62 -6.80 -25.20
N ILE A 902 -15.88 -5.91 -24.23
CA ILE A 902 -17.26 -5.51 -23.87
C ILE A 902 -18.04 -4.83 -25.01
N THR A 903 -17.36 -4.14 -25.92
CA THR A 903 -17.99 -3.50 -27.09
C THR A 903 -18.32 -4.50 -28.20
N THR A 904 -17.62 -5.63 -28.24
CA THR A 904 -17.90 -6.75 -29.15
C THR A 904 -18.78 -7.82 -28.52
N ALA A 905 -19.01 -7.75 -27.20
CA ALA A 905 -19.97 -8.59 -26.51
C ALA A 905 -21.41 -8.16 -26.83
N THR A 906 -22.30 -9.15 -26.97
CA THR A 906 -23.73 -8.91 -27.23
C THR A 906 -24.50 -8.93 -25.93
N LEU A 907 -25.22 -7.83 -25.67
CA LEU A 907 -26.23 -7.76 -24.63
C LEU A 907 -27.58 -8.18 -25.22
N HIS A 908 -28.07 -9.32 -24.79
CA HIS A 908 -29.38 -9.86 -25.13
C HIS A 908 -30.42 -9.33 -24.14
N VAL A 909 -31.48 -8.70 -24.65
CA VAL A 909 -32.53 -8.03 -23.85
C VAL A 909 -33.92 -8.36 -24.38
N PRO A 910 -34.99 -8.13 -23.58
CA PRO A 910 -36.35 -8.37 -24.03
C PRO A 910 -36.74 -7.52 -25.25
N GLU A 911 -37.55 -8.08 -26.14
CA GLU A 911 -38.11 -7.34 -27.28
C GLU A 911 -38.72 -5.99 -26.86
N GLY A 912 -38.31 -4.91 -27.53
CA GLY A 912 -38.80 -3.55 -27.31
C GLY A 912 -38.11 -2.78 -26.16
N THR A 913 -37.01 -3.30 -25.62
CA THR A 913 -36.29 -2.70 -24.48
C THR A 913 -34.89 -2.18 -24.81
N ALA A 914 -34.37 -2.37 -26.04
CA ALA A 914 -33.01 -1.99 -26.38
C ALA A 914 -32.69 -0.52 -26.06
N GLU A 915 -33.58 0.41 -26.41
CA GLU A 915 -33.35 1.84 -26.14
C GLU A 915 -33.29 2.16 -24.64
N LEU A 916 -33.97 1.39 -23.79
CA LEU A 916 -33.88 1.53 -22.33
C LEU A 916 -32.49 1.09 -21.83
N TYR A 917 -32.01 -0.07 -22.30
CA TYR A 917 -30.70 -0.59 -21.93
C TYR A 917 -29.55 0.28 -22.48
N LYS A 918 -29.67 0.86 -23.68
CA LYS A 918 -28.70 1.83 -24.21
C LYS A 918 -28.57 3.08 -23.34
N ALA A 919 -29.64 3.50 -22.68
CA ALA A 919 -29.66 4.69 -21.84
C ALA A 919 -29.21 4.42 -20.39
N ALA A 920 -29.29 3.17 -19.93
CA ALA A 920 -29.05 2.81 -18.53
C ALA A 920 -27.54 2.71 -18.22
N ALA A 921 -27.13 3.25 -17.07
CA ALA A 921 -25.76 3.13 -16.56
C ALA A 921 -25.35 1.66 -16.40
N GLY A 922 -24.07 1.36 -16.63
CA GLY A 922 -23.54 -0.02 -16.73
C GLY A 922 -23.93 -0.72 -18.02
N TRP A 923 -25.22 -0.85 -18.31
CA TRP A 923 -25.74 -1.54 -19.49
C TRP A 923 -25.34 -0.87 -20.80
N ARG A 924 -25.26 0.46 -20.82
CA ARG A 924 -24.81 1.25 -21.97
C ARG A 924 -23.39 0.93 -22.46
N ARG A 925 -22.60 0.17 -21.69
CA ARG A 925 -21.26 -0.29 -22.10
C ARG A 925 -21.31 -1.31 -23.24
N PHE A 926 -22.40 -2.06 -23.37
CA PHE A 926 -22.60 -3.00 -24.46
C PHE A 926 -23.10 -2.26 -25.71
N THR A 927 -22.26 -2.17 -26.74
CA THR A 927 -22.62 -1.49 -27.98
C THR A 927 -23.43 -2.37 -28.94
N LEU A 928 -23.32 -3.70 -28.79
CA LEU A 928 -24.15 -4.66 -29.51
C LEU A 928 -25.30 -5.08 -28.60
N ILE A 929 -26.52 -4.70 -28.95
CA ILE A 929 -27.73 -5.09 -28.21
C ILE A 929 -28.65 -5.85 -29.14
N ALA A 930 -28.96 -7.09 -28.77
CA ALA A 930 -29.90 -7.96 -29.46
C ALA A 930 -31.22 -7.99 -28.69
N GLU A 931 -32.31 -7.67 -29.39
CA GLU A 931 -33.68 -7.81 -28.86
C GLU A 931 -34.24 -9.18 -29.22
N ASP A 932 -33.61 -10.23 -28.69
CA ASP A 932 -33.92 -11.62 -29.03
C ASP A 932 -34.34 -12.45 -27.81
N ILE A 933 -34.41 -11.83 -26.62
CA ILE A 933 -35.14 -12.41 -25.49
C ILE A 933 -36.62 -12.15 -25.73
N ALA A 934 -37.35 -13.19 -26.13
CA ALA A 934 -38.80 -13.06 -26.26
C ALA A 934 -39.39 -12.70 -24.90
N SER A 935 -40.10 -11.57 -24.81
CA SER A 935 -40.79 -11.09 -23.61
C SER A 935 -42.03 -11.96 -23.32
N GLY A 936 -41.83 -13.24 -23.08
CA GLY A 936 -42.91 -14.19 -22.88
C GLY A 936 -43.74 -14.40 -24.14
N ILE A 937 -43.56 -15.59 -24.72
CA ILE A 937 -44.42 -16.30 -25.68
C ILE A 937 -44.11 -16.01 -27.17
N SER A 938 -43.32 -16.89 -27.78
CA SER A 938 -43.37 -17.12 -29.23
C SER A 938 -44.68 -17.83 -29.57
N SER A 939 -45.78 -17.09 -29.69
CA SER A 939 -47.03 -17.72 -30.11
C SER A 939 -46.98 -17.96 -31.61
N THR A 940 -47.18 -19.20 -32.06
CA THR A 940 -47.40 -19.49 -33.48
C THR A 940 -48.85 -19.92 -33.68
N THR A 941 -49.50 -19.39 -34.71
CA THR A 941 -50.77 -19.91 -35.22
C THR A 941 -50.48 -20.92 -36.32
N ALA A 942 -50.94 -22.15 -36.13
CA ALA A 942 -50.98 -23.15 -37.18
C ALA A 942 -52.45 -23.50 -37.42
N ASP A 943 -52.91 -23.20 -38.64
CA ASP A 943 -54.24 -23.56 -39.15
C ASP A 943 -55.43 -22.78 -38.56
N GLY A 944 -55.28 -21.46 -38.45
CA GLY A 944 -56.36 -20.48 -38.23
C GLY A 944 -57.04 -20.48 -36.85
N ASN A 945 -57.03 -21.61 -36.13
CA ASN A 945 -57.82 -21.82 -34.91
C ASN A 945 -57.02 -22.38 -33.72
N ILE A 946 -55.78 -22.87 -33.90
CA ILE A 946 -54.94 -23.35 -32.78
C ILE A 946 -53.82 -22.35 -32.50
N ARG A 947 -53.74 -21.90 -31.25
CA ARG A 947 -52.68 -21.03 -30.73
C ARG A 947 -51.79 -21.84 -29.79
N VAL A 948 -50.49 -21.87 -30.06
CA VAL A 948 -49.50 -22.50 -29.17
C VAL A 948 -48.65 -21.41 -28.54
N THR A 949 -48.52 -21.46 -27.23
CA THR A 949 -47.91 -20.45 -26.37
C THR A 949 -46.83 -21.13 -25.52
N ARG A 950 -45.56 -20.73 -25.64
CA ARG A 950 -44.51 -21.23 -24.74
C ARG A 950 -44.70 -20.63 -23.35
N VAL A 951 -44.66 -21.47 -22.33
CA VAL A 951 -44.74 -21.10 -20.90
C VAL A 951 -43.71 -21.90 -20.11
N ASP A 952 -43.43 -21.51 -18.87
CA ASP A 952 -42.47 -22.24 -18.03
C ASP A 952 -42.88 -23.71 -17.88
N GLY A 953 -41.91 -24.60 -18.14
CA GLY A 953 -42.09 -26.05 -18.06
C GLY A 953 -42.88 -26.70 -19.19
N GLY A 954 -43.36 -25.98 -20.21
CA GLY A 954 -44.18 -26.59 -21.27
C GLY A 954 -44.76 -25.65 -22.33
N TYR A 955 -45.80 -26.12 -23.02
CA TYR A 955 -46.54 -25.35 -24.01
C TYR A 955 -48.01 -25.29 -23.63
N LEU A 956 -48.60 -24.11 -23.59
CA LEU A 956 -50.04 -23.91 -23.51
C LEU A 956 -50.60 -23.92 -24.94
N VAL A 957 -51.59 -24.76 -25.19
CA VAL A 957 -52.23 -24.91 -26.50
C VAL A 957 -53.70 -24.56 -26.35
N GLU A 958 -54.18 -23.61 -27.13
CA GLU A 958 -55.54 -23.07 -27.07
C GLU A 958 -56.24 -23.26 -28.42
N GLY A 959 -57.56 -23.41 -28.42
CA GLY A 959 -58.35 -23.64 -29.65
C GLY A 959 -58.44 -25.12 -30.06
N VAL A 960 -58.38 -26.00 -29.06
CA VAL A 960 -58.54 -27.46 -29.17
C VAL A 960 -59.90 -27.89 -28.62
N ASP A 961 -60.44 -29.00 -29.08
CA ASP A 961 -61.77 -29.46 -28.65
C ASP A 961 -61.67 -30.45 -27.47
N ASN A 962 -62.59 -30.32 -26.51
CA ASN A 962 -62.65 -31.20 -25.34
C ASN A 962 -62.80 -32.68 -25.77
N GLY A 963 -61.91 -33.54 -25.27
CA GLY A 963 -61.87 -34.97 -25.60
C GLY A 963 -60.95 -35.36 -26.74
N GLU A 964 -60.31 -34.41 -27.46
CA GLU A 964 -59.29 -34.75 -28.45
C GLU A 964 -58.02 -35.34 -27.82
N HIS A 965 -57.32 -36.21 -28.56
CA HIS A 965 -56.01 -36.72 -28.14
C HIS A 965 -54.90 -35.81 -28.64
N TYR A 966 -53.91 -35.54 -27.79
CA TYR A 966 -52.67 -34.87 -28.19
C TYR A 966 -51.45 -35.76 -28.05
N ALA A 967 -50.43 -35.52 -28.87
CA ALA A 967 -49.10 -36.11 -28.74
C ALA A 967 -48.02 -35.18 -29.30
N VAL A 968 -46.87 -35.07 -28.63
CA VAL A 968 -45.70 -34.30 -29.06
C VAL A 968 -44.60 -35.25 -29.49
N TYR A 969 -43.99 -34.97 -30.64
CA TYR A 969 -42.88 -35.73 -31.19
C TYR A 969 -41.69 -34.83 -31.50
N THR A 970 -40.48 -35.38 -31.48
CA THR A 970 -39.34 -34.78 -32.18
C THR A 970 -39.55 -34.88 -33.70
N VAL A 971 -38.86 -34.06 -34.51
CA VAL A 971 -38.89 -34.22 -35.98
C VAL A 971 -38.32 -35.57 -36.48
N THR A 972 -37.57 -36.27 -35.63
CA THR A 972 -37.09 -37.63 -35.89
C THR A 972 -38.09 -38.73 -35.49
N GLY A 973 -39.25 -38.36 -34.92
CA GLY A 973 -40.37 -39.26 -34.65
C GLY A 973 -40.44 -39.82 -33.21
N ALA A 974 -39.59 -39.36 -32.29
CA ALA A 974 -39.63 -39.79 -30.89
C ALA A 974 -40.76 -39.09 -30.12
N CYS A 975 -41.66 -39.85 -29.47
CA CYS A 975 -42.78 -39.31 -28.72
C CYS A 975 -42.33 -38.79 -27.34
N LEU A 976 -42.54 -37.51 -27.06
CA LEU A 976 -42.13 -36.82 -25.83
C LEU A 976 -43.26 -36.72 -24.79
N ALA A 977 -44.49 -36.49 -25.24
CA ALA A 977 -45.67 -36.41 -24.37
C ALA A 977 -46.94 -36.81 -25.13
N LYS A 978 -47.96 -37.35 -24.45
CA LYS A 978 -49.28 -37.62 -25.03
C LYS A 978 -50.37 -37.63 -23.96
N GLY A 979 -51.59 -37.28 -24.33
CA GLY A 979 -52.72 -37.24 -23.41
C GLY A 979 -54.05 -36.89 -24.06
N ASN A 980 -55.04 -36.54 -23.24
CA ASN A 980 -56.37 -36.11 -23.67
C ASN A 980 -56.58 -34.63 -23.32
N VAL A 981 -57.30 -33.92 -24.18
CA VAL A 981 -57.74 -32.54 -23.95
C VAL A 981 -58.91 -32.53 -22.98
N ASN A 982 -58.79 -31.75 -21.91
CA ASN A 982 -59.87 -31.47 -20.94
C ASN A 982 -60.20 -29.97 -20.98
N GLY A 983 -61.25 -29.59 -21.69
CA GLY A 983 -61.63 -28.20 -21.95
C GLY A 983 -61.22 -27.72 -23.35
N ASN A 984 -61.06 -26.40 -23.52
CA ASN A 984 -60.73 -25.80 -24.82
C ASN A 984 -59.25 -25.38 -24.95
N SER A 985 -58.43 -25.76 -23.96
CA SER A 985 -56.98 -25.57 -23.92
C SER A 985 -56.29 -26.70 -23.15
N ILE A 986 -55.00 -26.89 -23.38
CA ILE A 986 -54.16 -27.87 -22.68
C ILE A 986 -52.79 -27.29 -22.36
N PHE A 987 -52.21 -27.70 -21.23
CA PHE A 987 -50.79 -27.53 -20.95
C PHE A 987 -50.05 -28.84 -21.26
N VAL A 988 -48.97 -28.72 -22.03
CA VAL A 988 -48.15 -29.84 -22.49
C VAL A 988 -46.75 -29.73 -21.86
N PRO A 989 -46.42 -30.55 -20.85
CA PRO A 989 -45.20 -30.40 -20.05
C PRO A 989 -43.97 -30.96 -20.77
N VAL A 990 -43.44 -30.22 -21.74
CA VAL A 990 -42.24 -30.61 -22.50
C VAL A 990 -41.18 -29.51 -22.38
N GLN A 991 -39.97 -29.90 -21.97
CA GLN A 991 -38.82 -29.00 -21.87
C GLN A 991 -38.23 -28.71 -23.25
N ARG A 992 -37.48 -27.60 -23.38
CA ARG A 992 -36.88 -27.19 -24.65
C ARG A 992 -35.88 -28.25 -25.12
N THR A 993 -36.08 -28.79 -26.31
CA THR A 993 -35.14 -29.69 -26.99
C THR A 993 -34.38 -28.94 -28.09
N ALA A 994 -33.18 -29.40 -28.45
CA ALA A 994 -32.48 -28.88 -29.61
C ALA A 994 -33.24 -29.22 -30.91
N GLY A 995 -33.87 -28.22 -31.52
CA GLY A 995 -34.59 -28.34 -32.79
C GLY A 995 -36.13 -28.42 -32.66
N PRO A 996 -36.84 -28.35 -33.80
CA PRO A 996 -38.30 -28.25 -33.81
C PRO A 996 -39.00 -29.52 -33.30
N LEU A 997 -40.19 -29.30 -32.74
CA LEU A 997 -41.11 -30.36 -32.27
C LEU A 997 -42.38 -30.38 -33.12
N LEU A 998 -43.07 -31.52 -33.13
CA LEU A 998 -44.36 -31.71 -33.79
C LEU A 998 -45.42 -32.04 -32.75
N LEU A 999 -46.32 -31.10 -32.47
CA LEU A 999 -47.52 -31.33 -31.68
C LEU A 999 -48.66 -31.78 -32.60
N ARG A 1000 -49.21 -32.95 -32.35
CA ARG A 1000 -50.43 -33.44 -32.98
C ARG A 1000 -51.59 -33.32 -32.00
N VAL A 1001 -52.70 -32.74 -32.43
CA VAL A 1001 -53.97 -32.72 -31.67
C VAL A 1001 -55.10 -33.12 -32.62
N GLY A 1002 -55.79 -34.22 -32.31
CA GLY A 1002 -56.76 -34.82 -33.23
C GLY A 1002 -56.13 -35.17 -34.58
N THR A 1003 -56.68 -34.59 -35.66
CA THR A 1003 -56.14 -34.73 -37.04
C THR A 1003 -55.13 -33.64 -37.41
N LYS A 1004 -54.94 -32.62 -36.57
CA LYS A 1004 -54.10 -31.45 -36.85
C LYS A 1004 -52.68 -31.67 -36.35
N THR A 1005 -51.69 -31.10 -37.05
CA THR A 1005 -50.27 -31.15 -36.66
C THR A 1005 -49.67 -29.75 -36.72
N VAL A 1006 -49.02 -29.35 -35.64
CA VAL A 1006 -48.39 -28.05 -35.44
C VAL A 1006 -46.90 -28.23 -35.23
N LYS A 1007 -46.08 -27.52 -36.00
CA LYS A 1007 -44.63 -27.47 -35.79
C LYS A 1007 -44.32 -26.38 -34.77
N MET A 1008 -43.66 -26.75 -33.68
CA MET A 1008 -43.22 -25.87 -32.59
C MET A 1008 -41.70 -25.70 -32.67
N TRP A 1009 -41.19 -24.55 -32.24
CA TRP A 1009 -39.76 -24.25 -32.18
C TRP A 1009 -39.30 -24.02 -30.74
#